data_AF-A0A5C4NXE7-F1
#
_entry.id   AF-A0A5C4NXE7-F1
#
_cell.length_a   1.000
_cell.length_b   1.000
_cell.length_c   1.000
_cell.angle_alpha   90.00
_cell.angle_beta   90.00
_cell.angle_gamma   90.00
#
_symmetry.space_group_name_H-M   'P 1'
#
loop_
_entity.id
_entity.type
_entity.pdbx_description
1 polymer ?
#
loop_
_entity_poly.entity_id
_entity_poly.type
_entity_poly.pdbx_seq_one_letter_code
_entity_poly.pdbx_strand_id
1 'polypeptide(L)'
;MDVLATNSVKSWLGEFLLLRGLSRPDGRPLHAYRVTETEYEELHALLLATWRNPQPRPRWAAVFCLFIAECYRREYDAGGDGWSWKTFECRIGARVTFTIAQHAEFTDDGLAGYWKRPIRLRASGRDLLGSLFAEGGLPWMLLQADGHGFGRAIHAGLRNFYRAQTERRTTSDLMSEFVRYLPQVFQNLETSQLLAGIVQQLMHLAETYPMRGQADPSAFLDQTIQGWRATFPIPLDEANGRRLLNDWLKDAEQQRHQRAQEIARTVAFTCAHRLTGALPDWRLRSELVLGESAWFDASATPLRNTRLELAVFEGDRLLAKGGAVYAQQAESGWKVRFPRPRLEIARRDITAPLSLRLLEDGLAVHAFHFDASAVQYDDVPLVFEPDGSGWKLIGSASCALACAYVRLRIPAGFNVTGDAITHVAGEANGARWIDTRSDICCSSDGEVFRIRLGKEADELFFLNVRGHCLPCESSPALVYIGWPRLDLPVDYPLAREALREFVNGQPLATLRVQERVGLIHYSVRTLEGETLLRRSFGVVPADFGITLHPGVPARAVLRHSTGLDVKVINANVTATATCSADETTITLNATPGQLPEKLVLKLRRAGRTEGIELRFPYPYQGACFFGADGRPATPSGLLLDELLGASVVLFSGNSGGQTFELQLELFSTALPHPRPWRRYRLHAGVAPLAVNLFSYQNDIIQMLGVVSEQDAYVRLTVEGNRKLMSIDIRRYHAALTLLDDGAFAIVSAGARQLHSGALVAAMQLADPGKPSLMLDERTGPDAPVGEFEAALEMQQGGPWLIYPLPESPVLFRPRLYSPALVEAAPLVIASLHDAAVAFHPKRAPHVIDEQIVAMTQDFAHSGWQYLADLRRHFAHLPLSTFLPWQSLAANPEAVAVAVFRLELDTAFCERIRDELALIWESIPLPLWVKIYGLIRDWLLNNGLPDSYQSNLLANRTAALSTVVPGFDQFGPYLETGERRSLPKVPPLEFILPDWYQTLRRTHSGNLDWPSMLGERLKDWMQHREPAFSREITSLSNANFTDAVTYLPIFLAHVTSGKATLDELSDDPLTLRFALKLIADFDRALWYNPVYALLVSYLTRQ
;
A
#
# COMPACT_ATOMS: atom_id res chain seq x y z
N MET A 1 22.93 25.00 -58.49
CA MET A 1 21.89 25.12 -57.46
C MET A 1 22.15 24.23 -56.24
N ASP A 2 22.80 23.06 -56.38
CA ASP A 2 23.11 22.16 -55.25
C ASP A 2 24.09 22.70 -54.17
N VAL A 3 24.94 23.70 -54.49
CA VAL A 3 25.89 24.30 -53.52
C VAL A 3 25.21 25.33 -52.58
N LEU A 4 24.06 25.90 -52.96
CA LEU A 4 23.33 26.86 -52.14
C LEU A 4 22.43 26.17 -51.10
N ALA A 5 21.89 24.99 -51.43
CA ALA A 5 21.08 24.18 -50.51
C ALA A 5 21.91 23.49 -49.40
N THR A 6 23.20 23.22 -49.66
CA THR A 6 24.11 22.55 -48.71
C THR A 6 24.51 23.45 -47.53
N ASN A 7 24.49 24.77 -47.69
CA ASN A 7 24.76 25.74 -46.62
C ASN A 7 23.53 26.06 -45.77
N SER A 8 22.30 25.92 -46.28
CA SER A 8 21.09 26.34 -45.55
C SER A 8 20.73 25.43 -44.37
N VAL A 9 20.76 24.10 -44.54
CA VAL A 9 20.43 23.15 -43.45
C VAL A 9 21.44 23.24 -42.30
N LYS A 10 22.73 23.35 -42.64
CA LYS A 10 23.80 23.49 -41.65
C LYS A 10 23.71 24.84 -40.93
N SER A 11 23.45 25.92 -41.66
CA SER A 11 23.29 27.26 -41.07
C SER A 11 22.10 27.30 -40.14
N TRP A 12 20.94 26.76 -40.58
CA TRP A 12 19.72 26.73 -39.77
C TRP A 12 19.90 25.95 -38.48
N LEU A 13 20.45 24.73 -38.52
CA LEU A 13 20.74 23.97 -37.29
C LEU A 13 21.75 24.67 -36.38
N GLY A 14 22.75 25.34 -36.96
CA GLY A 14 23.75 26.10 -36.21
C GLY A 14 23.12 27.30 -35.49
N GLU A 15 22.28 28.05 -36.18
CA GLU A 15 21.52 29.18 -35.63
C GLU A 15 20.51 28.72 -34.58
N PHE A 16 19.73 27.68 -34.88
CA PHE A 16 18.77 27.05 -33.98
C PHE A 16 19.38 26.66 -32.64
N LEU A 17 20.56 26.01 -32.66
CA LEU A 17 21.29 25.64 -31.45
C LEU A 17 21.91 26.87 -30.76
N LEU A 18 22.47 27.81 -31.53
CA LEU A 18 23.11 29.01 -30.98
C LEU A 18 22.13 29.90 -30.22
N LEU A 19 20.90 30.08 -30.72
CA LEU A 19 19.81 30.81 -30.05
C LEU A 19 19.45 30.20 -28.69
N ARG A 20 19.80 28.93 -28.47
CA ARG A 20 19.59 28.18 -27.23
C ARG A 20 20.88 28.04 -26.41
N GLY A 21 21.94 28.76 -26.78
CA GLY A 21 23.24 28.72 -26.11
C GLY A 21 24.03 27.42 -26.35
N LEU A 22 23.66 26.63 -27.37
CA LEU A 22 24.26 25.34 -27.67
C LEU A 22 25.16 25.44 -28.92
N SER A 23 26.34 24.83 -28.86
CA SER A 23 27.21 24.64 -30.02
C SER A 23 27.02 23.29 -30.71
N ARG A 24 26.39 22.35 -30.01
CA ARG A 24 26.10 20.99 -30.44
C ARG A 24 24.89 20.46 -29.65
N PRO A 25 24.13 19.50 -30.20
CA PRO A 25 23.08 18.82 -29.45
C PRO A 25 23.65 18.10 -28.22
N ASP A 26 22.91 18.20 -27.12
CA ASP A 26 23.29 17.73 -25.78
C ASP A 26 22.54 16.46 -25.34
N GLY A 27 21.66 15.94 -26.20
CA GLY A 27 20.91 14.72 -25.92
C GLY A 27 19.57 14.94 -25.21
N ARG A 28 19.14 16.18 -24.98
CA ARG A 28 17.78 16.45 -24.46
C ARG A 28 16.69 16.03 -25.46
N PRO A 29 15.47 15.68 -25.00
CA PRO A 29 14.35 15.37 -25.88
C PRO A 29 14.06 16.48 -26.89
N LEU A 30 13.56 16.13 -28.08
CA LEU A 30 13.35 17.13 -29.14
C LEU A 30 12.37 18.25 -28.75
N HIS A 31 11.27 17.93 -28.04
CA HIS A 31 10.33 18.94 -27.53
C HIS A 31 10.97 19.93 -26.54
N ALA A 32 12.04 19.53 -25.83
CA ALA A 32 12.75 20.38 -24.88
C ALA A 32 13.61 21.45 -25.56
N TYR A 33 13.82 21.35 -26.88
CA TYR A 33 14.38 22.45 -27.66
C TYR A 33 13.35 23.55 -27.92
N ARG A 34 12.05 23.37 -27.62
CA ARG A 34 11.04 24.45 -27.72
C ARG A 34 11.06 25.16 -29.08
N VAL A 35 10.76 24.41 -30.15
CA VAL A 35 10.69 24.98 -31.51
C VAL A 35 9.54 25.98 -31.58
N THR A 36 9.85 27.21 -31.96
CA THR A 36 8.85 28.28 -32.16
C THR A 36 8.03 28.05 -33.44
N GLU A 37 6.91 28.75 -33.59
CA GLU A 37 6.08 28.66 -34.81
C GLU A 37 6.88 29.03 -36.07
N THR A 38 7.65 30.12 -35.98
CA THR A 38 8.49 30.61 -37.08
C THR A 38 9.56 29.60 -37.47
N GLU A 39 10.24 29.01 -36.49
CA GLU A 39 11.24 27.96 -36.73
C GLU A 39 10.61 26.70 -37.33
N TYR A 40 9.38 26.35 -36.95
CA TYR A 40 8.66 25.21 -37.51
C TYR A 40 8.32 25.42 -39.00
N GLU A 41 7.84 26.62 -39.37
CA GLU A 41 7.57 27.00 -40.76
C GLU A 41 8.85 27.01 -41.62
N GLU A 42 9.94 27.56 -41.10
CA GLU A 42 11.26 27.56 -41.75
C GLU A 42 11.76 26.14 -42.00
N LEU A 43 11.62 25.27 -41.00
CA LEU A 43 12.04 23.88 -41.05
C LEU A 43 11.22 23.06 -42.06
N HIS A 44 9.91 23.33 -42.16
CA HIS A 44 9.05 22.77 -43.21
C HIS A 44 9.49 23.21 -44.61
N ALA A 45 9.72 24.50 -44.82
CA ALA A 45 10.17 25.06 -46.10
C ALA A 45 11.54 24.48 -46.51
N LEU A 46 12.44 24.28 -45.54
CA LEU A 46 13.76 23.70 -45.75
C LEU A 46 13.67 22.24 -46.24
N LEU A 47 12.81 21.42 -45.64
CA LEU A 47 12.59 20.03 -46.07
C LEU A 47 11.95 19.95 -47.45
N LEU A 48 10.93 20.78 -47.72
CA LEU A 48 10.28 20.88 -49.03
C LEU A 48 11.28 21.25 -50.15
N ALA A 49 12.26 22.10 -49.86
CA ALA A 49 13.28 22.51 -50.83
C ALA A 49 14.38 21.46 -51.07
N THR A 50 14.65 20.57 -50.11
CA THR A 50 15.87 19.73 -50.10
C THR A 50 15.63 18.22 -50.18
N TRP A 51 14.39 17.74 -50.05
CA TRP A 51 14.09 16.30 -49.98
C TRP A 51 14.58 15.46 -51.18
N ARG A 52 14.73 16.06 -52.37
CA ARG A 52 15.22 15.37 -53.58
C ARG A 52 16.71 15.04 -53.54
N ASN A 53 17.50 15.78 -52.75
CA ASN A 53 18.94 15.59 -52.63
C ASN A 53 19.42 15.90 -51.20
N PRO A 54 19.20 14.99 -50.23
CA PRO A 54 19.54 15.21 -48.82
C PRO A 54 21.07 15.18 -48.61
N GLN A 55 21.71 16.35 -48.58
CA GLN A 55 23.16 16.52 -48.40
C GLN A 55 23.46 17.70 -47.46
N PRO A 56 24.29 17.56 -46.39
CA PRO A 56 24.85 16.33 -45.82
C PRO A 56 23.80 15.51 -45.04
N ARG A 57 23.78 14.20 -45.29
CA ARG A 57 22.73 13.27 -44.84
C ARG A 57 22.41 13.29 -43.33
N PRO A 58 23.39 13.33 -42.40
CA PRO A 58 23.06 13.33 -40.96
C PRO A 58 22.37 14.60 -40.47
N ARG A 59 22.74 15.77 -41.02
CA ARG A 59 22.10 17.04 -40.65
C ARG A 59 20.69 17.14 -41.24
N TRP A 60 20.52 16.66 -42.46
CA TRP A 60 19.19 16.59 -43.07
C TRP A 60 18.27 15.64 -42.28
N ALA A 61 18.78 14.46 -41.91
CA ALA A 61 18.09 13.49 -41.08
C ALA A 61 17.72 14.08 -39.70
N ALA A 62 18.57 14.91 -39.11
CA ALA A 62 18.27 15.62 -37.86
C ALA A 62 17.08 16.59 -38.00
N VAL A 63 17.06 17.41 -39.05
CA VAL A 63 15.94 18.32 -39.36
C VAL A 63 14.67 17.53 -39.65
N PHE A 64 14.76 16.42 -40.38
CA PHE A 64 13.65 15.52 -40.62
C PHE A 64 13.07 14.97 -39.31
N CYS A 65 13.89 14.43 -38.40
CA CYS A 65 13.43 13.92 -37.12
C CYS A 65 12.74 15.01 -36.27
N LEU A 66 13.32 16.22 -36.23
CA LEU A 66 12.74 17.36 -35.52
C LEU A 66 11.40 17.79 -36.13
N PHE A 67 11.26 17.75 -37.46
CA PHE A 67 10.01 18.04 -38.16
C PHE A 67 8.90 17.07 -37.78
N ILE A 68 9.18 15.77 -37.84
CA ILE A 68 8.18 14.74 -37.53
C ILE A 68 7.71 14.89 -36.07
N ALA A 69 8.64 15.10 -35.14
CA ALA A 69 8.34 15.31 -33.73
C ALA A 69 7.44 16.54 -33.50
N GLU A 70 7.75 17.68 -34.14
CA GLU A 70 6.97 18.91 -34.02
C GLU A 70 5.62 18.87 -34.75
N CYS A 71 5.58 18.27 -35.94
CA CYS A 71 4.34 18.05 -36.69
C CYS A 71 3.38 17.17 -35.89
N TYR A 72 3.90 16.10 -35.28
CA TYR A 72 3.14 15.29 -34.34
C TYR A 72 2.59 16.11 -33.17
N ARG A 73 3.44 16.90 -32.49
CA ARG A 73 3.04 17.71 -31.34
C ARG A 73 1.91 18.70 -31.67
N ARG A 74 1.99 19.37 -32.81
CA ARG A 74 1.09 20.48 -33.19
C ARG A 74 -0.18 20.02 -33.89
N GLU A 75 -0.08 19.01 -34.76
CA GLU A 75 -1.10 18.70 -35.76
C GLU A 75 -1.72 17.30 -35.62
N TYR A 76 -1.33 16.51 -34.62
CA TYR A 76 -1.90 15.18 -34.43
C TYR A 76 -3.29 15.20 -33.80
N ASP A 77 -4.29 14.62 -34.48
CA ASP A 77 -5.71 14.60 -34.11
C ASP A 77 -6.26 13.20 -33.72
N ALA A 78 -5.41 12.17 -33.69
CA ALA A 78 -5.78 10.78 -33.48
C ALA A 78 -6.73 10.15 -34.54
N GLY A 79 -6.84 10.73 -35.74
CA GLY A 79 -7.57 10.14 -36.87
C GLY A 79 -6.93 8.84 -37.41
N GLY A 80 -7.69 8.09 -38.23
CA GLY A 80 -7.30 6.75 -38.73
C GLY A 80 -6.00 6.67 -39.54
N ASP A 81 -5.54 7.80 -40.11
CA ASP A 81 -4.26 7.91 -40.84
C ASP A 81 -3.11 8.47 -39.98
N GLY A 82 -3.38 8.88 -38.73
CA GLY A 82 -2.43 9.62 -37.87
C GLY A 82 -1.20 8.81 -37.40
N TRP A 83 -1.26 7.48 -37.45
CA TRP A 83 -0.16 6.58 -37.07
C TRP A 83 0.74 6.17 -38.26
N SER A 84 0.63 6.85 -39.40
CA SER A 84 1.35 6.47 -40.63
C SER A 84 2.40 7.50 -41.06
N TRP A 85 3.52 7.03 -41.61
CA TRP A 85 4.54 7.88 -42.24
C TRP A 85 3.96 8.76 -43.36
N LYS A 86 2.92 8.26 -44.05
CA LYS A 86 2.27 8.92 -45.19
C LYS A 86 1.77 10.33 -44.85
N THR A 87 1.21 10.52 -43.65
CA THR A 87 0.69 11.82 -43.19
C THR A 87 1.79 12.89 -43.20
N PHE A 88 2.99 12.54 -42.74
CA PHE A 88 4.12 13.46 -42.69
C PHE A 88 4.83 13.61 -44.04
N GLU A 89 4.91 12.53 -44.82
CA GLU A 89 5.47 12.56 -46.17
C GLU A 89 4.69 13.49 -47.09
N CYS A 90 3.35 13.46 -47.03
CA CYS A 90 2.49 14.37 -47.79
C CYS A 90 2.74 15.85 -47.43
N ARG A 91 3.11 16.16 -46.18
CA ARG A 91 3.50 17.52 -45.77
C ARG A 91 4.82 17.95 -46.40
N ILE A 92 5.80 17.05 -46.50
CA ILE A 92 7.11 17.34 -47.13
C ILE A 92 6.96 17.45 -48.66
N GLY A 93 6.01 16.75 -49.26
CA GLY A 93 5.59 16.97 -50.65
C GLY A 93 4.60 15.93 -51.15
N ALA A 94 3.67 16.35 -52.03
CA ALA A 94 2.56 15.52 -52.51
C ALA A 94 2.94 14.21 -53.26
N ARG A 95 4.21 14.00 -53.58
CA ARG A 95 4.74 12.78 -54.25
C ARG A 95 5.87 12.10 -53.46
N VAL A 96 6.11 12.51 -52.23
CA VAL A 96 7.16 11.93 -51.38
C VAL A 96 6.65 10.60 -50.83
N THR A 97 7.46 9.56 -50.95
CA THR A 97 7.23 8.25 -50.32
C THR A 97 8.59 7.64 -50.05
N PHE A 98 8.94 7.45 -48.79
CA PHE A 98 10.21 6.83 -48.42
C PHE A 98 10.03 5.33 -48.16
N THR A 99 11.11 4.58 -48.34
CA THR A 99 11.13 3.15 -47.99
C THR A 99 11.39 2.95 -46.50
N ILE A 100 11.03 1.78 -45.97
CA ILE A 100 11.32 1.41 -44.56
C ILE A 100 12.82 1.54 -44.24
N ALA A 101 13.70 1.19 -45.18
CA ALA A 101 15.14 1.34 -45.02
C ALA A 101 15.56 2.82 -44.91
N GLN A 102 14.92 3.72 -45.66
CA GLN A 102 15.19 5.15 -45.56
C GLN A 102 14.66 5.73 -44.25
N HIS A 103 13.48 5.31 -43.78
CA HIS A 103 12.99 5.71 -42.45
C HIS A 103 13.96 5.29 -41.34
N ALA A 104 14.47 4.05 -41.40
CA ALA A 104 15.49 3.56 -40.47
C ALA A 104 16.76 4.41 -40.53
N GLU A 105 17.30 4.66 -41.72
CA GLU A 105 18.52 5.46 -41.91
C GLU A 105 18.36 6.90 -41.43
N PHE A 106 17.22 7.55 -41.72
CA PHE A 106 16.94 8.91 -41.22
C PHE A 106 16.83 8.96 -39.69
N THR A 107 16.25 7.93 -39.09
CA THR A 107 16.13 7.86 -37.63
C THR A 107 17.48 7.55 -36.99
N ASP A 108 18.28 6.66 -37.59
CA ASP A 108 19.62 6.32 -37.13
C ASP A 108 20.57 7.52 -37.21
N ASP A 109 20.66 8.17 -38.37
CA ASP A 109 21.58 9.29 -38.56
C ASP A 109 21.11 10.55 -37.82
N GLY A 110 19.79 10.80 -37.83
CA GLY A 110 19.19 12.00 -37.27
C GLY A 110 18.98 11.91 -35.77
N LEU A 111 18.18 10.94 -35.32
CA LEU A 111 17.79 10.83 -33.91
C LEU A 111 18.94 10.27 -33.07
N ALA A 112 19.48 9.10 -33.42
CA ALA A 112 20.56 8.47 -32.65
C ALA A 112 21.92 9.13 -32.90
N GLY A 113 22.27 9.39 -34.16
CA GLY A 113 23.57 9.92 -34.55
C GLY A 113 23.76 11.40 -34.21
N TYR A 114 22.83 12.26 -34.63
CA TYR A 114 22.94 13.71 -34.45
C TYR A 114 22.37 14.18 -33.10
N TRP A 115 21.09 13.89 -32.82
CA TRP A 115 20.43 14.34 -31.59
C TRP A 115 20.83 13.54 -30.35
N LYS A 116 21.52 12.39 -30.52
CA LYS A 116 21.96 11.49 -29.44
C LYS A 116 20.80 10.95 -28.60
N ARG A 117 19.67 10.67 -29.25
CA ARG A 117 18.46 10.15 -28.64
C ARG A 117 18.29 8.66 -28.99
N PRO A 118 17.93 7.81 -28.02
CA PRO A 118 17.82 6.37 -28.27
C PRO A 118 16.62 6.05 -29.16
N ILE A 119 16.73 4.97 -29.92
CA ILE A 119 15.63 4.40 -30.67
C ILE A 119 14.99 3.32 -29.80
N ARG A 120 13.69 3.47 -29.51
CA ARG A 120 12.97 2.56 -28.62
C ARG A 120 12.84 1.18 -29.25
N LEU A 121 13.05 0.15 -28.43
CA LEU A 121 12.92 -1.26 -28.79
C LEU A 121 11.65 -1.83 -28.16
N ARG A 122 10.95 -2.69 -28.91
CA ARG A 122 9.84 -3.54 -28.46
C ARG A 122 10.13 -4.98 -28.84
N ALA A 123 9.30 -5.93 -28.42
CA ALA A 123 9.47 -7.34 -28.81
C ALA A 123 9.40 -7.59 -30.33
N SER A 124 8.74 -6.70 -31.10
CA SER A 124 8.70 -6.75 -32.57
C SER A 124 9.90 -6.09 -33.26
N GLY A 125 10.85 -5.54 -32.48
CA GLY A 125 12.03 -4.84 -32.98
C GLY A 125 12.01 -3.33 -32.73
N ARG A 126 12.66 -2.57 -33.61
CA ARG A 126 12.85 -1.12 -33.49
C ARG A 126 11.57 -0.34 -33.81
N ASP A 127 11.08 0.46 -32.87
CA ASP A 127 9.90 1.32 -33.06
C ASP A 127 10.32 2.73 -33.53
N LEU A 128 10.58 2.87 -34.82
CA LEU A 128 11.12 4.11 -35.40
C LEU A 128 10.16 5.31 -35.28
N LEU A 129 8.91 5.14 -35.73
CA LEU A 129 7.93 6.23 -35.73
C LEU A 129 7.48 6.57 -34.31
N GLY A 130 7.22 5.55 -33.47
CA GLY A 130 6.91 5.77 -32.07
C GLY A 130 8.07 6.43 -31.32
N SER A 131 9.33 6.18 -31.74
CA SER A 131 10.48 6.91 -31.20
C SER A 131 10.38 8.41 -31.43
N LEU A 132 10.07 8.84 -32.66
CA LEU A 132 9.91 10.25 -33.01
C LEU A 132 8.70 10.91 -32.34
N PHE A 133 7.59 10.18 -32.19
CA PHE A 133 6.38 10.72 -31.55
C PHE A 133 6.61 11.09 -30.09
N ALA A 134 7.27 10.22 -29.34
CA ALA A 134 7.57 10.52 -27.94
C ALA A 134 8.64 11.61 -27.78
N GLU A 135 9.48 11.84 -28.79
CA GLU A 135 10.38 13.00 -28.83
C GLU A 135 9.62 14.31 -29.04
N GLY A 136 8.45 14.27 -29.69
CA GLY A 136 7.51 15.39 -29.82
C GLY A 136 6.75 15.74 -28.54
N GLY A 137 6.85 14.95 -27.46
CA GLY A 137 6.14 15.21 -26.21
C GLY A 137 4.64 14.88 -26.30
N LEU A 138 3.77 15.82 -25.94
CA LEU A 138 2.32 15.60 -25.94
C LEU A 138 1.61 16.30 -27.10
N PRO A 139 0.68 15.62 -27.80
CA PRO A 139 -0.08 16.21 -28.91
C PRO A 139 -1.11 17.23 -28.41
N TRP A 140 -1.05 18.44 -28.95
CA TRP A 140 -1.78 19.60 -28.44
C TRP A 140 -3.30 19.54 -28.63
N MET A 141 -3.75 19.11 -29.81
CA MET A 141 -5.18 19.00 -30.09
C MET A 141 -5.88 17.99 -29.16
N LEU A 142 -5.14 16.97 -28.71
CA LEU A 142 -5.65 15.96 -27.78
C LEU A 142 -5.58 16.39 -26.31
N LEU A 143 -4.78 17.39 -25.97
CA LEU A 143 -4.77 18.03 -24.65
C LEU A 143 -5.98 18.95 -24.45
N GLN A 144 -6.43 19.62 -25.53
CA GLN A 144 -7.57 20.53 -25.50
C GLN A 144 -8.94 19.84 -25.50
N ALA A 145 -9.00 18.60 -25.96
CA ALA A 145 -10.24 17.85 -25.96
C ALA A 145 -10.55 17.33 -24.55
N ASP A 146 -11.49 17.96 -23.84
CA ASP A 146 -11.89 17.61 -22.46
C ASP A 146 -12.27 16.11 -22.28
N GLY A 147 -12.76 15.47 -23.34
CA GLY A 147 -13.10 14.04 -23.35
C GLY A 147 -11.92 13.09 -23.62
N HIS A 148 -10.78 13.60 -24.11
CA HIS A 148 -9.64 12.78 -24.48
C HIS A 148 -8.82 12.35 -23.25
N GLY A 149 -8.04 11.27 -23.38
CA GLY A 149 -7.31 10.66 -22.28
C GLY A 149 -6.27 11.57 -21.61
N PHE A 150 -5.64 12.47 -22.37
CA PHE A 150 -4.61 13.40 -21.84
C PHE A 150 -5.20 14.47 -20.90
N GLY A 151 -6.24 15.20 -21.34
CA GLY A 151 -6.94 16.17 -20.49
C GLY A 151 -7.49 15.52 -19.22
N ARG A 152 -8.16 14.37 -19.36
CA ARG A 152 -8.64 13.58 -18.21
C ARG A 152 -7.53 13.20 -17.23
N ALA A 153 -6.34 12.83 -17.72
CA ALA A 153 -5.20 12.49 -16.86
C ALA A 153 -4.72 13.69 -16.03
N ILE A 154 -4.64 14.88 -16.62
CA ILE A 154 -4.21 16.10 -15.91
C ILE A 154 -5.21 16.50 -14.83
N HIS A 155 -6.51 16.58 -15.14
CA HIS A 155 -7.54 16.89 -14.14
C HIS A 155 -7.58 15.84 -13.01
N ALA A 156 -7.47 14.56 -13.35
CA ALA A 156 -7.39 13.49 -12.36
C ALA A 156 -6.12 13.61 -11.50
N GLY A 157 -5.01 14.05 -12.08
CA GLY A 157 -3.76 14.32 -11.38
C GLY A 157 -3.86 15.47 -10.39
N LEU A 158 -4.42 16.60 -10.79
CA LEU A 158 -4.67 17.75 -9.92
C LEU A 158 -5.56 17.36 -8.74
N ARG A 159 -6.69 16.69 -9.02
CA ARG A 159 -7.66 16.26 -8.00
C ARG A 159 -7.07 15.29 -6.97
N ASN A 160 -6.16 14.41 -7.39
CA ASN A 160 -5.58 13.38 -6.51
C ASN A 160 -4.18 13.75 -5.98
N PHE A 161 -3.68 14.95 -6.26
CA PHE A 161 -2.31 15.35 -5.94
C PHE A 161 -1.96 15.23 -4.45
N TYR A 162 -2.75 15.87 -3.58
CA TYR A 162 -2.52 15.83 -2.13
C TYR A 162 -2.78 14.46 -1.52
N ARG A 163 -3.68 13.67 -2.11
CA ARG A 163 -3.90 12.28 -1.72
C ARG A 163 -2.63 11.46 -1.98
N ALA A 164 -2.06 11.56 -3.18
CA ALA A 164 -0.82 10.86 -3.54
C ALA A 164 0.36 11.29 -2.66
N GLN A 165 0.51 12.58 -2.35
CA GLN A 165 1.54 13.05 -1.41
C GLN A 165 1.36 12.48 0.00
N THR A 166 0.12 12.43 0.50
CA THR A 166 -0.20 11.84 1.81
C THR A 166 0.13 10.35 1.85
N GLU A 167 -0.08 9.66 0.72
CA GLU A 167 0.27 8.25 0.52
C GLU A 167 1.77 8.03 0.20
N ARG A 168 2.58 9.10 0.13
CA ARG A 168 4.00 9.09 -0.28
C ARG A 168 4.26 8.48 -1.66
N ARG A 169 3.23 8.51 -2.53
CA ARG A 169 3.34 8.14 -3.94
C ARG A 169 3.86 9.33 -4.74
N THR A 170 4.64 9.08 -5.80
CA THR A 170 4.99 10.19 -6.71
C THR A 170 3.79 10.55 -7.57
N THR A 171 3.81 11.77 -8.11
CA THR A 171 2.80 12.17 -9.09
C THR A 171 2.92 11.35 -10.37
N SER A 172 4.12 10.87 -10.74
CA SER A 172 4.31 9.97 -11.89
C SER A 172 3.62 8.63 -11.69
N ASP A 173 3.77 8.02 -10.51
CA ASP A 173 3.05 6.79 -10.15
C ASP A 173 1.53 7.00 -10.21
N LEU A 174 1.03 8.15 -9.73
CA LEU A 174 -0.38 8.52 -9.86
C LEU A 174 -0.79 8.66 -11.33
N MET A 175 0.03 9.33 -12.16
CA MET A 175 -0.28 9.56 -13.58
C MET A 175 -0.35 8.24 -14.34
N SER A 176 0.49 7.27 -13.96
CA SER A 176 0.53 5.96 -14.59
C SER A 176 -0.86 5.29 -14.60
N GLU A 177 -1.70 5.47 -13.58
CA GLU A 177 -3.05 4.91 -13.52
C GLU A 177 -3.98 5.44 -14.63
N PHE A 178 -3.75 6.68 -15.07
CA PHE A 178 -4.56 7.35 -16.09
C PHE A 178 -3.96 7.18 -17.49
N VAL A 179 -2.68 6.86 -17.59
CA VAL A 179 -1.99 6.62 -18.86
C VAL A 179 -2.59 5.43 -19.65
N ARG A 180 -3.29 4.49 -18.99
CA ARG A 180 -4.05 3.41 -19.67
C ARG A 180 -5.14 3.90 -20.62
N TYR A 181 -5.61 5.14 -20.45
CA TYR A 181 -6.59 5.77 -21.33
C TYR A 181 -5.95 6.40 -22.58
N LEU A 182 -4.61 6.35 -22.69
CA LEU A 182 -3.85 6.87 -23.82
C LEU A 182 -3.57 5.76 -24.84
N PRO A 183 -3.27 6.12 -26.12
CA PRO A 183 -2.78 5.15 -27.10
C PRO A 183 -1.53 4.41 -26.61
N GLN A 184 -1.35 3.15 -27.03
CA GLN A 184 -0.32 2.24 -26.52
C GLN A 184 1.11 2.83 -26.53
N VAL A 185 1.44 3.66 -27.51
CA VAL A 185 2.78 4.28 -27.63
C VAL A 185 3.08 5.27 -26.50
N PHE A 186 2.04 5.84 -25.87
CA PHE A 186 2.14 6.74 -24.72
C PHE A 186 1.98 6.01 -23.39
N GLN A 187 1.77 4.70 -23.42
CA GLN A 187 1.69 3.87 -22.22
C GLN A 187 3.09 3.54 -21.69
N ASN A 188 3.87 4.58 -21.41
CA ASN A 188 5.26 4.46 -21.00
C ASN A 188 5.59 5.37 -19.79
N LEU A 189 6.75 5.09 -19.19
CA LEU A 189 7.24 5.76 -17.99
C LEU A 189 7.51 7.25 -18.24
N GLU A 190 8.11 7.61 -19.37
CA GLU A 190 8.44 9.00 -19.71
C GLU A 190 7.19 9.89 -19.85
N THR A 191 6.12 9.36 -20.45
CA THR A 191 4.84 10.07 -20.58
C THR A 191 4.22 10.32 -19.21
N SER A 192 4.29 9.32 -18.31
CA SER A 192 3.81 9.46 -16.93
C SER A 192 4.57 10.55 -16.17
N GLN A 193 5.90 10.60 -16.34
CA GLN A 193 6.77 11.61 -15.74
C GLN A 193 6.49 13.02 -16.30
N LEU A 194 6.27 13.13 -17.61
CA LEU A 194 5.97 14.40 -18.26
C LEU A 194 4.61 14.97 -17.81
N LEU A 195 3.57 14.14 -17.77
CA LEU A 195 2.26 14.52 -17.22
C LEU A 195 2.37 14.95 -15.75
N ALA A 196 3.16 14.21 -14.98
CA ALA A 196 3.40 14.54 -13.58
C ALA A 196 4.15 15.86 -13.41
N GLY A 197 5.11 16.16 -14.27
CA GLY A 197 5.81 17.45 -14.33
C GLY A 197 4.86 18.62 -14.58
N ILE A 198 3.88 18.46 -15.48
CA ILE A 198 2.84 19.48 -15.72
C ILE A 198 2.00 19.70 -14.45
N VAL A 199 1.46 18.63 -13.87
CA VAL A 199 0.62 18.69 -12.65
C VAL A 199 1.39 19.32 -11.49
N GLN A 200 2.64 18.91 -11.26
CA GLN A 200 3.46 19.45 -10.19
C GLN A 200 3.81 20.92 -10.39
N GLN A 201 4.09 21.35 -11.62
CA GLN A 201 4.35 22.75 -11.91
C GLN A 201 3.09 23.61 -11.67
N LEU A 202 1.92 23.14 -12.05
CA LEU A 202 0.64 23.82 -11.78
C LEU A 202 0.38 23.96 -10.27
N MET A 203 0.54 22.87 -9.51
CA MET A 203 0.37 22.89 -8.06
C MET A 203 1.41 23.79 -7.36
N HIS A 204 2.66 23.77 -7.80
CA HIS A 204 3.71 24.63 -7.27
C HIS A 204 3.39 26.12 -7.48
N LEU A 205 2.89 26.50 -8.66
CA LEU A 205 2.44 27.87 -8.93
C LEU A 205 1.28 28.26 -8.01
N ALA A 206 0.28 27.39 -7.86
CA ALA A 206 -0.87 27.62 -6.97
C ALA A 206 -0.47 27.74 -5.48
N GLU A 207 0.50 26.96 -5.02
CA GLU A 207 0.98 27.00 -3.64
C GLU A 207 1.80 28.26 -3.34
N THR A 208 2.61 28.69 -4.30
CA THR A 208 3.55 29.82 -4.14
C THR A 208 2.87 31.17 -4.32
N TYR A 209 1.88 31.27 -5.22
CA TYR A 209 1.25 32.54 -5.58
C TYR A 209 -0.26 32.50 -5.30
N PRO A 210 -0.82 33.45 -4.53
CA PRO A 210 -2.25 33.50 -4.23
C PRO A 210 -3.04 33.96 -5.46
N MET A 211 -3.59 33.00 -6.21
CA MET A 211 -4.35 33.27 -7.44
C MET A 211 -5.87 33.37 -7.21
N ARG A 212 -6.33 33.21 -5.97
CA ARG A 212 -7.75 33.28 -5.59
C ARG A 212 -8.41 34.59 -6.04
N GLY A 213 -9.55 34.45 -6.72
CA GLY A 213 -10.38 35.59 -7.17
C GLY A 213 -9.90 36.26 -8.45
N GLN A 214 -8.79 35.83 -9.03
CA GLN A 214 -8.33 36.30 -10.33
C GLN A 214 -9.15 35.65 -11.45
N ALA A 215 -9.75 36.46 -12.33
CA ALA A 215 -10.53 35.97 -13.47
C ALA A 215 -9.64 35.25 -14.50
N ASP A 216 -8.40 35.72 -14.67
CA ASP A 216 -7.36 35.20 -15.57
C ASP A 216 -6.04 34.99 -14.81
N PRO A 217 -5.84 33.81 -14.19
CA PRO A 217 -4.62 33.49 -13.44
C PRO A 217 -3.34 33.60 -14.27
N SER A 218 -3.38 33.24 -15.56
CA SER A 218 -2.22 33.32 -16.46
C SER A 218 -1.79 34.77 -16.68
N ALA A 219 -2.73 35.71 -16.86
CA ALA A 219 -2.41 37.13 -17.00
C ALA A 219 -1.79 37.72 -15.73
N PHE A 220 -2.24 37.25 -14.55
CA PHE A 220 -1.65 37.62 -13.27
C PHE A 220 -0.20 37.11 -13.16
N LEU A 221 0.06 35.86 -13.54
CA LEU A 221 1.42 35.31 -13.56
C LEU A 221 2.32 36.02 -14.57
N ASP A 222 1.81 36.43 -15.73
CA ASP A 222 2.55 37.20 -16.74
C ASP A 222 3.09 38.53 -16.21
N GLN A 223 2.36 39.16 -15.30
CA GLN A 223 2.76 40.42 -14.67
C GLN A 223 3.69 40.19 -13.47
N THR A 224 3.58 39.03 -12.82
CA THR A 224 4.27 38.76 -11.56
C THR A 224 5.62 38.06 -11.77
N ILE A 225 5.73 37.20 -12.79
CA ILE A 225 6.90 36.34 -13.02
C ILE A 225 7.26 36.37 -14.50
N GLN A 226 8.45 36.88 -14.82
CA GLN A 226 8.94 36.85 -16.19
C GLN A 226 9.28 35.42 -16.62
N GLY A 227 8.73 34.98 -17.75
CA GLY A 227 9.12 33.71 -18.38
C GLY A 227 8.63 32.44 -17.67
N TRP A 228 7.64 32.50 -16.78
CA TRP A 228 7.15 31.33 -16.03
C TRP A 228 6.66 30.17 -16.92
N ARG A 229 6.20 30.41 -18.15
CA ARG A 229 5.83 29.34 -19.10
C ARG A 229 7.04 28.49 -19.53
N ALA A 230 8.24 29.05 -19.42
CA ALA A 230 9.48 28.33 -19.70
C ALA A 230 9.79 27.24 -18.67
N THR A 231 9.08 27.20 -17.54
CA THR A 231 9.30 26.18 -16.49
C THR A 231 8.53 24.88 -16.73
N PHE A 232 7.57 24.84 -17.68
CA PHE A 232 6.84 23.62 -18.02
C PHE A 232 7.70 22.63 -18.82
N PRO A 233 7.44 21.31 -18.73
CA PRO A 233 8.21 20.29 -19.48
C PRO A 233 7.99 20.38 -20.99
N ILE A 234 6.81 20.86 -21.40
CA ILE A 234 6.45 21.04 -22.81
C ILE A 234 6.20 22.52 -23.10
N PRO A 235 6.48 22.98 -24.33
CA PRO A 235 6.12 24.33 -24.75
C PRO A 235 4.60 24.49 -24.77
N LEU A 236 4.08 25.46 -24.01
CA LEU A 236 2.65 25.80 -23.89
C LEU A 236 2.33 27.17 -24.51
N ASP A 237 3.21 27.66 -25.39
CA ASP A 237 3.31 29.08 -25.78
C ASP A 237 2.38 29.49 -26.93
N GLU A 238 1.33 28.72 -27.23
CA GLU A 238 0.36 29.06 -28.28
C GLU A 238 -0.85 29.87 -27.75
N ALA A 239 -1.40 30.74 -28.59
CA ALA A 239 -2.63 31.51 -28.33
C ALA A 239 -3.83 30.61 -27.91
N ASN A 240 -3.82 29.34 -28.31
CA ASN A 240 -4.85 28.36 -27.98
C ASN A 240 -4.69 27.73 -26.58
N GLY A 241 -3.51 27.83 -25.93
CA GLY A 241 -3.19 27.17 -24.66
C GLY A 241 -3.51 27.95 -23.40
N ARG A 242 -3.71 29.26 -23.55
CA ARG A 242 -3.95 30.17 -22.43
C ARG A 242 -5.27 29.87 -21.69
N ARG A 243 -6.31 29.44 -22.42
CA ARG A 243 -7.59 29.04 -21.80
C ARG A 243 -7.42 27.79 -20.95
N LEU A 244 -6.79 26.76 -21.53
CA LEU A 244 -6.52 25.50 -20.87
C LEU A 244 -5.66 25.67 -19.59
N LEU A 245 -4.58 26.45 -19.68
CA LEU A 245 -3.74 26.79 -18.53
C LEU A 245 -4.51 27.52 -17.44
N ASN A 246 -5.41 28.45 -17.81
CA ASN A 246 -6.24 29.15 -16.85
C ASN A 246 -7.20 28.21 -16.10
N ASP A 247 -7.79 27.25 -16.81
CA ASP A 247 -8.70 26.29 -16.20
C ASP A 247 -7.95 25.34 -15.27
N TRP A 248 -6.78 24.83 -15.68
CA TRP A 248 -5.94 24.00 -14.82
C TRP A 248 -5.39 24.74 -13.58
N LEU A 249 -5.03 26.02 -13.70
CA LEU A 249 -4.60 26.84 -12.55
C LEU A 249 -5.75 27.09 -11.57
N LYS A 250 -6.98 27.31 -12.06
CA LYS A 250 -8.17 27.42 -11.21
C LYS A 250 -8.44 26.13 -10.45
N ASP A 251 -8.35 24.99 -11.14
CA ASP A 251 -8.50 23.67 -10.53
C ASP A 251 -7.44 23.44 -9.44
N ALA A 252 -6.16 23.75 -9.72
CA ALA A 252 -5.07 23.62 -8.76
C ALA A 252 -5.32 24.46 -7.48
N GLU A 253 -5.73 25.72 -7.63
CA GLU A 253 -6.04 26.61 -6.49
C GLU A 253 -7.26 26.11 -5.69
N GLN A 254 -8.28 25.57 -6.37
CA GLN A 254 -9.42 24.94 -5.72
C GLN A 254 -8.99 23.73 -4.87
N GLN A 255 -8.13 22.86 -5.40
CA GLN A 255 -7.63 21.68 -4.68
C GLN A 255 -6.81 22.07 -3.45
N ARG A 256 -5.93 23.09 -3.57
CA ARG A 256 -5.18 23.65 -2.44
C ARG A 256 -6.10 24.15 -1.33
N HIS A 257 -7.16 24.87 -1.70
CA HIS A 257 -8.10 25.40 -0.70
C HIS A 257 -8.90 24.29 -0.01
N GLN A 258 -9.40 23.32 -0.78
CA GLN A 258 -10.08 22.14 -0.24
C GLN A 258 -9.19 21.39 0.74
N ARG A 259 -7.91 21.21 0.41
CA ARG A 259 -6.92 20.59 1.30
C ARG A 259 -6.71 21.36 2.59
N ALA A 260 -6.57 22.70 2.52
CA ALA A 260 -6.39 23.52 3.72
C ALA A 260 -7.60 23.45 4.66
N GLN A 261 -8.82 23.48 4.12
CA GLN A 261 -10.06 23.30 4.89
C GLN A 261 -10.15 21.89 5.50
N GLU A 262 -9.75 20.87 4.73
CA GLU A 262 -9.76 19.49 5.17
C GLU A 262 -8.78 19.26 6.33
N ILE A 263 -7.55 19.76 6.23
CA ILE A 263 -6.54 19.69 7.32
C ILE A 263 -7.08 20.37 8.58
N ALA A 264 -7.66 21.57 8.45
CA ALA A 264 -8.20 22.32 9.57
C ALA A 264 -9.36 21.59 10.30
N ARG A 265 -10.08 20.72 9.60
CA ARG A 265 -11.24 19.97 10.12
C ARG A 265 -10.93 18.52 10.53
N THR A 266 -9.72 18.03 10.29
CA THR A 266 -9.39 16.61 10.50
C THR A 266 -9.11 16.33 11.98
N VAL A 267 -10.00 15.56 12.62
CA VAL A 267 -9.81 15.01 13.98
C VAL A 267 -9.38 13.55 13.88
N ALA A 268 -8.30 13.18 14.57
CA ALA A 268 -7.79 11.80 14.58
C ALA A 268 -8.81 10.81 15.19
N PHE A 269 -8.76 9.56 14.73
CA PHE A 269 -9.67 8.46 15.10
C PHE A 269 -11.15 8.72 14.82
N THR A 270 -11.44 9.47 13.76
CA THR A 270 -12.80 9.63 13.23
C THR A 270 -13.06 8.70 12.05
N CYS A 271 -14.34 8.44 11.78
CA CYS A 271 -14.79 7.58 10.69
C CYS A 271 -15.90 8.26 9.88
N ALA A 272 -15.81 8.18 8.55
CA ALA A 272 -16.87 8.57 7.63
C ALA A 272 -17.26 7.38 6.75
N HIS A 273 -18.55 7.25 6.40
CA HIS A 273 -19.02 6.13 5.57
C HIS A 273 -19.49 6.60 4.20
N ARG A 274 -19.17 5.83 3.16
CA ARG A 274 -19.59 6.05 1.77
C ARG A 274 -20.33 4.84 1.23
N LEU A 275 -21.42 5.10 0.53
CA LEU A 275 -22.19 4.09 -0.19
C LEU A 275 -21.48 3.74 -1.49
N THR A 276 -21.33 2.44 -1.74
CA THR A 276 -20.74 1.88 -2.96
C THR A 276 -21.65 0.81 -3.54
N GLY A 277 -21.60 0.63 -4.87
CA GLY A 277 -22.48 -0.31 -5.58
C GLY A 277 -23.82 0.31 -5.99
N ALA A 278 -24.58 -0.45 -6.78
CA ALA A 278 -25.95 -0.09 -7.16
C ALA A 278 -26.94 -0.70 -6.16
N LEU A 279 -28.04 -0.01 -5.89
CA LEU A 279 -29.15 -0.58 -5.12
C LEU A 279 -29.81 -1.70 -5.94
N PRO A 280 -30.18 -2.85 -5.34
CA PRO A 280 -30.18 -3.15 -3.89
C PRO A 280 -28.87 -3.74 -3.34
N ASP A 281 -27.89 -4.13 -4.18
CA ASP A 281 -26.63 -4.78 -3.77
C ASP A 281 -25.54 -3.80 -3.29
N TRP A 282 -25.95 -2.83 -2.47
CA TRP A 282 -25.05 -1.79 -1.98
C TRP A 282 -24.13 -2.30 -0.86
N ARG A 283 -23.00 -1.63 -0.67
CA ARG A 283 -22.06 -1.85 0.43
C ARG A 283 -21.56 -0.52 0.98
N LEU A 284 -21.26 -0.46 2.27
CA LEU A 284 -20.58 0.69 2.87
C LEU A 284 -19.07 0.48 2.89
N ARG A 285 -18.35 1.54 2.53
CA ARG A 285 -16.93 1.69 2.80
C ARG A 285 -16.73 2.75 3.86
N SER A 286 -15.86 2.49 4.83
CA SER A 286 -15.50 3.44 5.88
C SER A 286 -14.13 4.03 5.58
N GLU A 287 -14.05 5.36 5.58
CA GLU A 287 -12.82 6.14 5.56
C GLU A 287 -12.45 6.46 7.03
N LEU A 288 -11.29 5.97 7.46
CA LEU A 288 -10.76 6.06 8.81
C LEU A 288 -9.64 7.08 8.85
N VAL A 289 -9.68 8.01 9.80
CA VAL A 289 -8.63 9.00 10.03
C VAL A 289 -7.80 8.57 11.23
N LEU A 290 -6.48 8.44 11.07
CA LEU A 290 -5.54 8.01 12.12
C LEU A 290 -4.75 9.18 12.73
N GLY A 291 -4.49 10.23 11.95
CA GLY A 291 -3.48 11.24 12.28
C GLY A 291 -2.06 10.75 12.01
N GLU A 292 -1.05 11.57 12.30
CA GLU A 292 0.36 11.21 12.06
C GLU A 292 0.97 10.31 13.15
N SER A 293 0.55 10.50 14.40
CA SER A 293 1.01 9.72 15.54
C SER A 293 -0.02 9.72 16.66
N ALA A 294 0.03 8.71 17.51
CA ALA A 294 -0.80 8.62 18.71
C ALA A 294 0.02 8.16 19.91
N TRP A 295 -0.47 8.55 21.08
CA TRP A 295 0.06 8.16 22.38
C TRP A 295 -0.77 7.02 22.95
N PHE A 296 -0.12 6.07 23.61
CA PHE A 296 -0.78 5.01 24.34
C PHE A 296 0.06 4.55 25.53
N ASP A 297 -0.61 4.08 26.57
CA ASP A 297 0.03 3.34 27.65
C ASP A 297 -0.06 1.85 27.33
N ALA A 298 1.09 1.17 27.37
CA ALA A 298 1.08 -0.29 27.34
C ALA A 298 0.31 -0.77 28.58
N SER A 299 -0.55 -1.78 28.40
CA SER A 299 -1.34 -2.38 29.49
C SER A 299 -0.45 -2.88 30.66
N ALA A 300 -1.04 -3.49 31.70
CA ALA A 300 -0.35 -3.90 32.94
C ALA A 300 0.96 -4.72 32.77
N THR A 301 1.26 -5.23 31.57
CA THR A 301 2.56 -5.80 31.18
C THR A 301 3.35 -4.85 30.26
N PRO A 302 4.62 -4.54 30.58
CA PRO A 302 5.48 -3.75 29.71
C PRO A 302 5.71 -4.45 28.36
N LEU A 303 5.87 -3.68 27.29
CA LEU A 303 6.21 -4.19 25.96
C LEU A 303 7.52 -4.98 26.02
N ARG A 304 7.53 -6.15 25.39
CA ARG A 304 8.72 -6.99 25.19
C ARG A 304 9.51 -6.57 23.95
N ASN A 305 8.81 -6.04 22.95
CA ASN A 305 9.33 -5.53 21.70
C ASN A 305 8.74 -4.15 21.38
N THR A 306 9.54 -3.29 20.75
CA THR A 306 9.08 -1.99 20.25
C THR A 306 8.42 -2.09 18.87
N ARG A 307 8.63 -3.19 18.12
CA ARG A 307 7.92 -3.47 16.86
C ARG A 307 6.55 -4.07 17.14
N LEU A 308 5.51 -3.41 16.66
CA LEU A 308 4.11 -3.81 16.78
C LEU A 308 3.47 -3.94 15.39
N GLU A 309 2.50 -4.83 15.23
CA GLU A 309 1.72 -4.99 14.01
C GLU A 309 0.39 -4.24 14.12
N LEU A 310 0.06 -3.43 13.11
CA LEU A 310 -1.24 -2.77 13.01
C LEU A 310 -2.27 -3.68 12.38
N ALA A 311 -3.47 -3.69 12.94
CA ALA A 311 -4.62 -4.33 12.32
C ALA A 311 -5.92 -3.59 12.60
N VAL A 312 -6.83 -3.62 11.62
CA VAL A 312 -8.17 -3.09 11.76
C VAL A 312 -9.16 -4.22 11.99
N PHE A 313 -9.91 -4.08 13.07
CA PHE A 313 -10.94 -5.01 13.51
C PHE A 313 -12.31 -4.36 13.39
N GLU A 314 -13.29 -5.16 12.96
CA GLU A 314 -14.72 -4.86 13.01
C GLU A 314 -15.33 -5.76 14.08
N GLY A 315 -15.68 -5.18 15.23
CA GLY A 315 -15.86 -5.93 16.46
C GLY A 315 -14.56 -6.67 16.83
N ASP A 316 -14.63 -8.00 16.91
CA ASP A 316 -13.48 -8.89 17.11
C ASP A 316 -12.99 -9.57 15.82
N ARG A 317 -13.63 -9.28 14.69
CA ARG A 317 -13.22 -9.83 13.40
C ARG A 317 -12.10 -8.99 12.81
N LEU A 318 -10.96 -9.61 12.54
CA LEU A 318 -9.90 -8.99 11.76
C LEU A 318 -10.37 -8.72 10.32
N LEU A 319 -10.36 -7.46 9.89
CA LEU A 319 -10.72 -7.07 8.52
C LEU A 319 -9.51 -6.81 7.63
N ALA A 320 -8.52 -6.07 8.15
CA ALA A 320 -7.41 -5.59 7.35
C ALA A 320 -6.12 -5.48 8.18
N LYS A 321 -4.98 -5.67 7.52
CA LYS A 321 -3.64 -5.44 8.07
C LYS A 321 -3.18 -4.00 7.79
N GLY A 322 -2.51 -3.37 8.74
CA GLY A 322 -2.01 -1.99 8.66
C GLY A 322 -0.48 -1.86 8.52
N GLY A 323 0.26 -2.98 8.63
CA GLY A 323 1.72 -3.02 8.56
C GLY A 323 2.41 -2.90 9.93
N ALA A 324 3.74 -3.04 9.94
CA ALA A 324 4.53 -2.90 11.16
C ALA A 324 4.75 -1.43 11.53
N VAL A 325 4.71 -1.13 12.83
CA VAL A 325 5.01 0.17 13.41
C VAL A 325 5.96 0.02 14.59
N TYR A 326 6.69 1.09 14.90
CA TYR A 326 7.65 1.09 15.99
C TYR A 326 7.20 2.05 17.09
N ALA A 327 7.05 1.53 18.30
CA ALA A 327 6.73 2.27 19.50
C ALA A 327 8.00 2.94 20.06
N GLN A 328 7.91 4.22 20.37
CA GLN A 328 8.97 5.02 20.98
C GLN A 328 8.61 5.32 22.42
N GLN A 329 9.51 5.02 23.35
CA GLN A 329 9.32 5.34 24.77
C GLN A 329 9.51 6.85 24.98
N ALA A 330 8.58 7.49 25.69
CA ALA A 330 8.73 8.88 26.15
C ALA A 330 8.51 9.00 27.66
N GLU A 331 8.54 10.22 28.19
CA GLU A 331 8.46 10.49 29.63
C GLU A 331 7.21 9.91 30.32
N SER A 332 6.08 9.79 29.59
CA SER A 332 4.82 9.20 30.11
C SER A 332 4.09 8.38 29.04
N GLY A 333 4.59 7.16 28.78
CA GLY A 333 3.94 6.19 27.89
C GLY A 333 4.71 5.95 26.58
N TRP A 334 4.00 5.45 25.58
CA TRP A 334 4.55 5.09 24.27
C TRP A 334 3.92 5.93 23.17
N LYS A 335 4.75 6.35 22.21
CA LYS A 335 4.32 7.03 20.99
C LYS A 335 4.46 6.11 19.80
N VAL A 336 3.41 6.02 18.98
CA VAL A 336 3.45 5.31 17.70
C VAL A 336 3.21 6.28 16.55
N ARG A 337 3.99 6.16 15.47
CA ARG A 337 3.78 6.92 14.23
C ARG A 337 3.06 6.05 13.22
N PHE A 338 2.01 6.57 12.60
CA PHE A 338 1.29 5.85 11.56
C PHE A 338 1.87 6.18 10.18
N PRO A 339 2.22 5.18 9.36
CA PRO A 339 2.78 5.41 8.03
C PRO A 339 1.74 6.02 7.08
N ARG A 340 0.46 5.69 7.28
CA ARG A 340 -0.67 6.24 6.53
C ARG A 340 -1.62 6.93 7.52
N PRO A 341 -1.91 8.23 7.36
CA PRO A 341 -2.81 8.94 8.26
C PRO A 341 -4.29 8.65 7.97
N ARG A 342 -4.61 7.92 6.88
CA ARG A 342 -5.96 7.50 6.52
C ARG A 342 -5.99 6.08 5.96
N LEU A 343 -7.10 5.39 6.19
CA LEU A 343 -7.36 4.05 5.67
C LEU A 343 -8.79 3.96 5.14
N GLU A 344 -9.00 3.26 4.02
CA GLU A 344 -10.33 2.99 3.48
C GLU A 344 -10.63 1.49 3.58
N ILE A 345 -11.77 1.12 4.16
CA ILE A 345 -12.09 -0.28 4.48
C ILE A 345 -13.51 -0.61 4.03
N ALA A 346 -13.66 -1.72 3.31
CA ALA A 346 -14.96 -2.28 2.98
C ALA A 346 -15.53 -3.01 4.21
N ARG A 347 -16.76 -2.64 4.59
CA ARG A 347 -17.45 -3.17 5.77
C ARG A 347 -18.07 -4.54 5.46
N ARG A 348 -18.05 -5.44 6.44
CA ARG A 348 -18.78 -6.73 6.36
C ARG A 348 -20.00 -6.71 7.27
N ASP A 349 -19.83 -6.22 8.49
CA ASP A 349 -20.87 -5.94 9.46
C ASP A 349 -20.84 -4.45 9.86
N ILE A 350 -21.73 -3.68 9.23
CA ILE A 350 -21.82 -2.23 9.44
C ILE A 350 -22.30 -1.87 10.86
N THR A 351 -22.88 -2.81 11.60
CA THR A 351 -23.38 -2.59 12.97
C THR A 351 -22.29 -2.70 14.01
N ALA A 352 -21.21 -3.43 13.72
CA ALA A 352 -20.07 -3.57 14.61
C ALA A 352 -19.16 -2.31 14.59
N PRO A 353 -18.56 -1.91 15.72
CA PRO A 353 -17.61 -0.80 15.75
C PRO A 353 -16.28 -1.18 15.09
N LEU A 354 -15.56 -0.18 14.56
CA LEU A 354 -14.21 -0.35 14.07
C LEU A 354 -13.17 0.04 15.12
N SER A 355 -12.10 -0.74 15.20
CA SER A 355 -10.94 -0.45 16.05
C SER A 355 -9.64 -0.72 15.31
N LEU A 356 -8.63 0.11 15.56
CA LEU A 356 -7.23 -0.13 15.16
C LEU A 356 -6.48 -0.70 16.36
N ARG A 357 -6.05 -1.95 16.27
CA ARG A 357 -5.33 -2.63 17.35
C ARG A 357 -3.83 -2.71 17.04
N LEU A 358 -3.02 -2.46 18.07
CA LEU A 358 -1.58 -2.71 18.07
C LEU A 358 -1.35 -4.11 18.61
N LEU A 359 -0.64 -4.96 17.86
CA LEU A 359 -0.35 -6.33 18.24
C LEU A 359 1.14 -6.56 18.47
N GLU A 360 1.49 -7.20 19.59
CA GLU A 360 2.82 -7.73 19.90
C GLU A 360 2.76 -9.26 19.82
N ASP A 361 3.55 -9.87 18.94
CA ASP A 361 3.56 -11.34 18.73
C ASP A 361 2.15 -11.95 18.59
N GLY A 362 1.24 -11.28 17.88
CA GLY A 362 -0.15 -11.73 17.68
C GLY A 362 -1.13 -11.34 18.77
N LEU A 363 -0.67 -10.70 19.86
CA LEU A 363 -1.46 -10.32 21.03
C LEU A 363 -1.77 -8.82 21.04
N ALA A 364 -3.02 -8.44 21.29
CA ALA A 364 -3.39 -7.03 21.35
C ALA A 364 -2.85 -6.34 22.61
N VAL A 365 -1.97 -5.35 22.43
CA VAL A 365 -1.41 -4.54 23.52
C VAL A 365 -2.18 -3.23 23.73
N HIS A 366 -2.82 -2.70 22.67
CA HIS A 366 -3.63 -1.49 22.71
C HIS A 366 -4.65 -1.46 21.57
N ALA A 367 -5.76 -0.72 21.75
CA ALA A 367 -6.80 -0.56 20.74
C ALA A 367 -7.33 0.88 20.68
N PHE A 368 -7.14 1.54 19.54
CA PHE A 368 -7.75 2.82 19.22
C PHE A 368 -9.14 2.57 18.62
N HIS A 369 -10.15 3.28 19.09
CA HIS A 369 -11.54 3.12 18.63
C HIS A 369 -11.92 4.29 17.75
N PHE A 370 -12.66 4.02 16.67
CA PHE A 370 -13.12 5.06 15.77
C PHE A 370 -14.51 5.56 16.15
N ASP A 371 -14.63 6.87 16.35
CA ASP A 371 -15.90 7.53 16.60
C ASP A 371 -16.83 7.39 15.39
N ALA A 372 -18.14 7.25 15.66
CA ALA A 372 -19.19 7.04 14.65
C ALA A 372 -19.00 5.82 13.72
N SER A 373 -18.17 4.84 14.09
CA SER A 373 -17.91 3.67 13.24
C SER A 373 -19.04 2.63 13.19
N ALA A 374 -19.83 2.47 14.25
CA ALA A 374 -20.98 1.57 14.30
C ALA A 374 -22.25 2.24 13.76
N VAL A 375 -22.86 1.64 12.72
CA VAL A 375 -24.06 2.12 12.05
C VAL A 375 -25.29 1.36 12.54
N GLN A 376 -26.31 2.07 12.99
CA GLN A 376 -27.58 1.47 13.40
C GLN A 376 -28.45 1.15 12.17
N TYR A 377 -28.16 0.03 11.54
CA TYR A 377 -28.75 -0.33 10.26
C TYR A 377 -30.26 -0.60 10.33
N ASP A 378 -30.73 -1.40 11.27
CA ASP A 378 -32.14 -1.84 11.30
C ASP A 378 -33.09 -0.92 12.08
N ASP A 379 -32.55 -0.05 12.94
CA ASP A 379 -33.36 0.65 13.95
C ASP A 379 -33.77 2.08 13.56
N VAL A 380 -33.03 2.74 12.67
CA VAL A 380 -33.16 4.19 12.42
C VAL A 380 -33.04 4.55 10.93
N PRO A 381 -33.66 5.67 10.50
CA PRO A 381 -33.42 6.26 9.19
C PRO A 381 -31.93 6.61 9.00
N LEU A 382 -31.37 6.29 7.83
CA LEU A 382 -30.00 6.68 7.45
C LEU A 382 -30.05 7.77 6.39
N VAL A 383 -29.28 8.85 6.58
CA VAL A 383 -29.28 10.05 5.72
C VAL A 383 -27.99 10.14 4.92
N PHE A 384 -28.11 10.19 3.59
CA PHE A 384 -26.99 10.25 2.66
C PHE A 384 -27.00 11.54 1.84
N GLU A 385 -25.84 12.19 1.75
CA GLU A 385 -25.60 13.39 0.95
C GLU A 385 -24.73 13.06 -0.29
N PRO A 386 -24.99 13.67 -1.46
CA PRO A 386 -24.14 13.49 -2.64
C PRO A 386 -22.79 14.24 -2.51
N ASP A 387 -21.68 13.55 -2.79
CA ASP A 387 -20.30 14.09 -2.64
C ASP A 387 -19.45 13.97 -3.93
N GLY A 388 -20.03 14.33 -5.08
CA GLY A 388 -19.38 14.36 -6.42
C GLY A 388 -18.88 13.01 -6.99
N SER A 389 -18.68 12.01 -6.14
CA SER A 389 -18.11 10.69 -6.40
C SER A 389 -19.02 9.55 -5.92
N GLY A 390 -20.13 9.88 -5.25
CA GLY A 390 -21.05 8.92 -4.67
C GLY A 390 -21.90 9.55 -3.57
N TRP A 391 -22.29 8.73 -2.60
CA TRP A 391 -23.14 9.13 -1.47
C TRP A 391 -22.41 8.93 -0.15
N LYS A 392 -22.40 9.96 0.71
CA LYS A 392 -21.78 9.95 2.03
C LYS A 392 -22.85 9.85 3.11
N LEU A 393 -22.68 8.97 4.09
CA LEU A 393 -23.55 8.87 5.26
C LEU A 393 -23.25 10.04 6.20
N ILE A 394 -24.24 10.90 6.42
CA ILE A 394 -24.09 12.10 7.26
C ILE A 394 -24.67 11.89 8.66
N GLY A 395 -25.67 11.02 8.80
CA GLY A 395 -26.21 10.72 10.12
C GLY A 395 -27.38 9.75 10.12
N SER A 396 -27.84 9.47 11.33
CA SER A 396 -28.96 8.58 11.63
C SER A 396 -29.94 9.19 12.66
N ALA A 397 -29.94 10.51 12.75
CA ALA A 397 -30.71 11.31 13.70
C ALA A 397 -31.29 12.55 12.98
N SER A 398 -32.09 13.35 13.70
CA SER A 398 -32.58 14.62 13.16
C SER A 398 -31.42 15.57 12.85
N CYS A 399 -31.44 16.19 11.67
CA CYS A 399 -30.35 17.06 11.22
C CYS A 399 -30.83 18.17 10.26
N ALA A 400 -30.01 19.20 10.12
CA ALA A 400 -30.17 20.25 9.12
C ALA A 400 -28.96 20.22 8.17
N LEU A 401 -29.21 20.25 6.86
CA LEU A 401 -28.20 20.10 5.83
C LEU A 401 -28.28 21.26 4.83
N ALA A 402 -27.12 21.70 4.34
CA ALA A 402 -27.05 22.73 3.28
C ALA A 402 -27.39 22.20 1.89
N CYS A 403 -27.29 20.89 1.67
CA CYS A 403 -27.67 20.29 0.40
C CYS A 403 -29.19 20.37 0.16
N ALA A 404 -29.56 20.52 -1.11
CA ALA A 404 -30.95 20.53 -1.56
C ALA A 404 -31.47 19.14 -1.95
N TYR A 405 -30.64 18.10 -1.83
CA TYR A 405 -30.95 16.77 -2.32
C TYR A 405 -30.26 15.71 -1.46
N VAL A 406 -31.05 14.77 -0.94
CA VAL A 406 -30.57 13.67 -0.10
C VAL A 406 -31.22 12.35 -0.48
N ARG A 407 -30.52 11.27 -0.13
CA ARG A 407 -31.03 9.90 -0.20
C ARG A 407 -31.19 9.35 1.20
N LEU A 408 -32.28 8.66 1.45
CA LEU A 408 -32.64 8.13 2.76
C LEU A 408 -32.94 6.65 2.66
N ARG A 409 -32.43 5.88 3.64
CA ARG A 409 -32.90 4.52 3.89
C ARG A 409 -33.81 4.55 5.12
N ILE A 410 -35.05 4.11 4.95
CA ILE A 410 -36.06 4.10 6.00
C ILE A 410 -36.38 2.66 6.40
N PRO A 411 -36.17 2.25 7.66
CA PRO A 411 -36.54 0.92 8.15
C PRO A 411 -38.05 0.65 8.06
N ALA A 412 -38.42 -0.64 8.16
CA ALA A 412 -39.82 -1.05 8.25
C ALA A 412 -40.51 -0.42 9.48
N GLY A 413 -41.80 -0.09 9.37
CA GLY A 413 -42.59 0.47 10.48
C GLY A 413 -42.53 1.98 10.65
N PHE A 414 -41.70 2.70 9.89
CA PHE A 414 -41.65 4.16 9.92
C PHE A 414 -42.69 4.82 9.01
N ASN A 415 -43.48 5.72 9.59
CA ASN A 415 -44.32 6.65 8.84
C ASN A 415 -43.46 7.83 8.35
N VAL A 416 -43.58 8.16 7.08
CA VAL A 416 -42.79 9.23 6.44
C VAL A 416 -43.74 10.29 5.91
N THR A 417 -43.48 11.54 6.28
CA THR A 417 -44.26 12.72 5.89
C THR A 417 -43.32 13.75 5.28
N GLY A 418 -43.68 14.29 4.12
CA GLY A 418 -42.87 15.25 3.37
C GLY A 418 -43.30 15.32 1.91
N ASP A 419 -42.87 16.37 1.22
CA ASP A 419 -43.13 16.57 -0.21
C ASP A 419 -41.99 16.00 -1.07
N ALA A 420 -42.20 15.92 -2.39
CA ALA A 420 -41.18 15.54 -3.38
C ALA A 420 -40.43 14.22 -3.12
N ILE A 421 -41.07 13.24 -2.47
CA ILE A 421 -40.51 11.93 -2.16
C ILE A 421 -40.54 11.03 -3.40
N THR A 422 -39.38 10.54 -3.82
CA THR A 422 -39.25 9.57 -4.92
C THR A 422 -38.76 8.24 -4.37
N HIS A 423 -39.49 7.16 -4.63
CA HIS A 423 -39.05 5.81 -4.24
C HIS A 423 -37.95 5.30 -5.18
N VAL A 424 -36.85 4.81 -4.62
CA VAL A 424 -35.68 4.32 -5.37
C VAL A 424 -35.65 2.80 -5.43
N ALA A 425 -35.76 2.13 -4.28
CA ALA A 425 -35.66 0.68 -4.15
C ALA A 425 -36.25 0.19 -2.82
N GLY A 426 -36.69 -1.08 -2.77
CA GLY A 426 -37.09 -1.76 -1.53
C GLY A 426 -36.09 -2.85 -1.15
N GLU A 427 -35.99 -3.15 0.14
CA GLU A 427 -35.16 -4.24 0.68
C GLU A 427 -36.04 -5.40 1.17
N ALA A 428 -35.47 -6.62 1.22
CA ALA A 428 -36.17 -7.83 1.64
C ALA A 428 -36.66 -7.79 3.11
N ASN A 429 -36.01 -6.99 3.96
CA ASN A 429 -36.42 -6.76 5.36
C ASN A 429 -37.57 -5.74 5.50
N GLY A 430 -38.12 -5.22 4.40
CA GLY A 430 -39.18 -4.22 4.39
C GLY A 430 -38.70 -2.76 4.52
N ALA A 431 -37.39 -2.52 4.55
CA ALA A 431 -36.85 -1.16 4.46
C ALA A 431 -37.00 -0.59 3.04
N ARG A 432 -37.06 0.74 2.93
CA ARG A 432 -37.26 1.45 1.66
C ARG A 432 -36.24 2.57 1.47
N TRP A 433 -35.79 2.73 0.23
CA TRP A 433 -34.92 3.80 -0.20
C TRP A 433 -35.73 4.90 -0.88
N ILE A 434 -35.53 6.14 -0.44
CA ILE A 434 -36.21 7.30 -0.98
C ILE A 434 -35.22 8.43 -1.26
N ASP A 435 -35.47 9.20 -2.30
CA ASP A 435 -34.79 10.44 -2.61
C ASP A 435 -35.75 11.62 -2.38
N THR A 436 -35.27 12.71 -1.80
CA THR A 436 -36.09 13.91 -1.55
C THR A 436 -35.31 15.19 -1.82
N ARG A 437 -36.06 16.25 -2.20
CA ARG A 437 -35.58 17.62 -2.39
C ARG A 437 -36.21 18.63 -1.42
N SER A 438 -37.00 18.15 -0.47
CA SER A 438 -37.65 18.95 0.57
C SER A 438 -37.51 18.29 1.94
N ASP A 439 -37.76 19.10 2.97
CA ASP A 439 -37.81 18.67 4.36
C ASP A 439 -38.69 17.43 4.53
N ILE A 440 -38.21 16.50 5.36
CA ILE A 440 -38.88 15.22 5.57
C ILE A 440 -38.85 14.83 7.04
N CYS A 441 -39.94 14.23 7.48
CA CYS A 441 -40.16 13.80 8.85
C CYS A 441 -40.51 12.32 8.88
N CYS A 442 -39.68 11.53 9.54
CA CYS A 442 -39.87 10.10 9.74
C CYS A 442 -40.23 9.85 11.21
N SER A 443 -41.29 9.10 11.48
CA SER A 443 -41.76 8.83 12.84
C SER A 443 -42.10 7.37 13.07
N SER A 444 -41.76 6.85 14.26
CA SER A 444 -42.09 5.50 14.72
C SER A 444 -42.13 5.46 16.26
N ASP A 445 -43.13 4.81 16.87
CA ASP A 445 -43.26 4.58 18.31
C ASP A 445 -42.95 5.79 19.23
N GLY A 446 -43.43 6.98 18.85
CA GLY A 446 -43.23 8.21 19.61
C GLY A 446 -41.85 8.87 19.45
N GLU A 447 -41.07 8.43 18.47
CA GLU A 447 -39.83 9.07 18.04
C GLU A 447 -40.01 9.78 16.70
N VAL A 448 -39.35 10.93 16.57
CA VAL A 448 -39.44 11.80 15.39
C VAL A 448 -38.03 12.15 14.91
N PHE A 449 -37.77 11.81 13.65
CA PHE A 449 -36.53 12.11 12.93
C PHE A 449 -36.83 13.14 11.84
N ARG A 450 -36.37 14.37 12.05
CA ARG A 450 -36.63 15.49 11.13
C ARG A 450 -35.35 15.86 10.38
N ILE A 451 -35.41 15.78 9.05
CA ILE A 451 -34.31 16.15 8.14
C ILE A 451 -34.72 17.42 7.41
N ARG A 452 -33.95 18.50 7.60
CA ARG A 452 -34.19 19.83 7.02
C ARG A 452 -33.14 20.13 5.96
N LEU A 453 -33.55 20.56 4.77
CA LEU A 453 -32.68 20.79 3.61
C LEU A 453 -32.54 22.29 3.29
N GLY A 454 -31.44 22.67 2.62
CA GLY A 454 -31.21 24.04 2.15
C GLY A 454 -31.03 25.10 3.25
N LYS A 455 -30.59 24.69 4.45
CA LYS A 455 -30.25 25.62 5.56
C LYS A 455 -28.75 25.88 5.60
N GLU A 456 -28.31 27.01 6.17
CA GLU A 456 -26.87 27.18 6.46
C GLU A 456 -26.41 25.98 7.29
N ALA A 457 -25.33 25.34 6.86
CA ALA A 457 -24.80 24.17 7.53
C ALA A 457 -24.22 24.62 8.88
N ASP A 458 -25.02 24.54 9.93
CA ASP A 458 -24.48 24.47 11.28
C ASP A 458 -23.54 23.26 11.33
N GLU A 459 -22.38 23.41 11.97
CA GLU A 459 -21.47 22.30 12.20
C GLU A 459 -22.27 21.13 12.81
N LEU A 460 -22.20 19.95 12.18
CA LEU A 460 -22.93 18.79 12.68
C LEU A 460 -22.29 18.34 13.98
N PHE A 461 -22.88 18.76 15.10
CA PHE A 461 -22.46 18.30 16.41
C PHE A 461 -23.12 16.95 16.73
N PHE A 462 -22.31 15.92 16.93
CA PHE A 462 -22.79 14.59 17.29
C PHE A 462 -22.74 14.39 18.81
N LEU A 463 -23.84 13.92 19.39
CA LEU A 463 -23.88 13.45 20.78
C LEU A 463 -23.26 12.05 20.86
N ASN A 464 -22.43 11.83 21.88
CA ASN A 464 -21.77 10.54 22.10
C ASN A 464 -22.08 9.96 23.49
N VAL A 465 -22.03 8.64 23.60
CA VAL A 465 -22.20 7.91 24.87
C VAL A 465 -20.89 7.22 25.19
N ARG A 466 -20.26 7.60 26.30
CA ARG A 466 -18.95 7.09 26.74
C ARG A 466 -19.10 6.27 28.01
N GLY A 467 -18.46 5.11 28.04
CA GLY A 467 -18.46 4.21 29.19
C GLY A 467 -17.42 3.12 29.00
N HIS A 468 -17.16 2.32 30.04
CA HIS A 468 -16.26 1.17 29.95
C HIS A 468 -16.99 0.02 29.26
N CYS A 469 -16.47 -0.46 28.13
CA CYS A 469 -17.07 -1.59 27.41
C CYS A 469 -16.48 -2.92 27.90
N LEU A 470 -17.30 -3.97 27.90
CA LEU A 470 -16.85 -5.34 28.10
C LEU A 470 -16.10 -5.80 26.84
N PRO A 471 -14.83 -6.24 26.94
CA PRO A 471 -14.02 -6.62 25.78
C PRO A 471 -14.35 -8.05 25.33
N CYS A 472 -15.60 -8.29 24.93
CA CYS A 472 -16.00 -9.54 24.30
C CYS A 472 -17.06 -9.32 23.21
N GLU A 473 -17.05 -10.21 22.23
CA GLU A 473 -18.09 -10.26 21.22
C GLU A 473 -19.45 -10.49 21.87
N SER A 474 -20.42 -9.67 21.47
CA SER A 474 -21.74 -9.67 22.09
C SER A 474 -22.85 -9.35 21.08
N SER A 475 -24.08 -9.70 21.47
CA SER A 475 -25.31 -9.20 20.84
C SER A 475 -26.19 -8.61 21.94
N PRO A 476 -26.46 -7.29 21.95
CA PRO A 476 -26.07 -6.28 20.95
C PRO A 476 -24.55 -6.06 20.91
N ALA A 477 -24.04 -5.48 19.81
CA ALA A 477 -22.61 -5.37 19.52
C ALA A 477 -21.77 -4.59 20.55
N LEU A 478 -22.42 -3.81 21.41
CA LEU A 478 -21.75 -3.01 22.44
C LEU A 478 -22.39 -3.28 23.79
N VAL A 479 -21.56 -3.65 24.78
CA VAL A 479 -21.98 -3.94 26.15
C VAL A 479 -21.13 -3.12 27.11
N TYR A 480 -21.75 -2.26 27.92
CA TYR A 480 -21.08 -1.46 28.94
C TYR A 480 -21.02 -2.20 30.28
N ILE A 481 -19.88 -2.07 30.97
CA ILE A 481 -19.67 -2.42 32.37
C ILE A 481 -20.06 -1.20 33.20
N GLY A 482 -21.19 -1.29 33.89
CA GLY A 482 -21.83 -0.14 34.52
C GLY A 482 -22.54 0.78 33.52
N TRP A 483 -23.20 1.82 34.04
CA TRP A 483 -23.99 2.73 33.23
C TRP A 483 -23.11 3.74 32.49
N PRO A 484 -23.26 3.92 31.16
CA PRO A 484 -22.47 4.89 30.40
C PRO A 484 -22.96 6.34 30.60
N ARG A 485 -22.15 7.31 30.21
CA ARG A 485 -22.41 8.76 30.34
C ARG A 485 -22.61 9.41 28.96
N LEU A 486 -23.61 10.27 28.85
CA LEU A 486 -23.78 11.18 27.71
C LEU A 486 -22.70 12.28 27.74
N ASP A 487 -21.99 12.43 26.63
CA ASP A 487 -20.93 13.40 26.41
C ASP A 487 -21.39 14.45 25.38
N LEU A 488 -21.23 15.73 25.73
CA LEU A 488 -21.58 16.88 24.88
C LEU A 488 -20.29 17.58 24.44
N PRO A 489 -20.10 17.85 23.13
CA PRO A 489 -19.03 18.73 22.64
C PRO A 489 -19.05 20.09 23.33
N VAL A 490 -17.87 20.73 23.46
CA VAL A 490 -17.70 22.02 24.15
C VAL A 490 -18.60 23.12 23.56
N ASP A 491 -18.81 23.09 22.25
CA ASP A 491 -19.60 24.07 21.51
C ASP A 491 -20.98 23.52 21.06
N TYR A 492 -21.54 22.54 21.78
CA TYR A 492 -22.83 21.95 21.42
C TYR A 492 -23.95 23.02 21.50
N PRO A 493 -24.81 23.15 20.46
CA PRO A 493 -25.76 24.26 20.32
C PRO A 493 -26.90 24.25 21.34
N LEU A 494 -27.15 23.10 22.00
CA LEU A 494 -28.21 22.96 23.00
C LEU A 494 -27.61 22.76 24.40
N ALA A 495 -28.13 23.51 25.36
CA ALA A 495 -27.81 23.30 26.77
C ALA A 495 -28.34 21.92 27.24
N ARG A 496 -27.67 21.31 28.22
CA ARG A 496 -28.01 19.96 28.70
C ARG A 496 -29.43 19.87 29.28
N GLU A 497 -29.96 20.97 29.80
CA GLU A 497 -31.31 21.11 30.34
C GLU A 497 -32.40 21.01 29.26
N ALA A 498 -32.06 21.30 28.00
CA ALA A 498 -32.94 21.15 26.85
C ALA A 498 -33.02 19.70 26.33
N LEU A 499 -32.26 18.77 26.93
CA LEU A 499 -32.19 17.37 26.54
C LEU A 499 -32.91 16.47 27.54
N ARG A 500 -33.59 15.44 27.03
CA ARG A 500 -34.22 14.38 27.82
C ARG A 500 -33.68 13.02 27.41
N GLU A 501 -33.19 12.27 28.39
CA GLU A 501 -32.64 10.92 28.20
C GLU A 501 -33.73 9.87 28.49
N PHE A 502 -33.92 8.93 27.55
CA PHE A 502 -34.88 7.84 27.63
C PHE A 502 -34.18 6.48 27.52
N VAL A 503 -34.73 5.48 28.19
CA VAL A 503 -34.23 4.11 28.27
C VAL A 503 -35.43 3.17 28.13
N ASN A 504 -35.43 2.34 27.09
CA ASN A 504 -36.55 1.47 26.73
C ASN A 504 -37.91 2.21 26.73
N GLY A 505 -37.91 3.46 26.22
CA GLY A 505 -39.07 4.33 26.14
C GLY A 505 -39.46 5.07 27.43
N GLN A 506 -38.77 4.84 28.56
CA GLN A 506 -39.03 5.54 29.83
C GLN A 506 -37.95 6.57 30.17
N PRO A 507 -38.28 7.69 30.85
CA PRO A 507 -37.28 8.67 31.28
C PRO A 507 -36.21 8.05 32.18
N LEU A 508 -34.93 8.33 31.93
CA LEU A 508 -33.82 7.80 32.73
C LEU A 508 -33.95 8.16 34.23
N ALA A 509 -34.50 9.33 34.53
CA ALA A 509 -34.72 9.82 35.89
C ALA A 509 -35.70 8.96 36.71
N THR A 510 -36.60 8.20 36.08
CA THR A 510 -37.59 7.38 36.76
C THR A 510 -37.14 5.93 37.01
N LEU A 511 -36.01 5.51 36.44
CA LEU A 511 -35.53 4.13 36.49
C LEU A 511 -34.61 3.84 37.68
N ARG A 512 -34.86 2.72 38.36
CA ARG A 512 -33.98 2.19 39.42
C ARG A 512 -32.69 1.62 38.83
N VAL A 513 -31.62 1.55 39.64
CA VAL A 513 -30.31 1.04 39.20
C VAL A 513 -30.40 -0.39 38.64
N GLN A 514 -31.21 -1.25 39.25
CA GLN A 514 -31.43 -2.64 38.79
C GLN A 514 -32.18 -2.73 37.45
N GLU A 515 -32.83 -1.65 37.03
CA GLU A 515 -33.55 -1.57 35.74
C GLU A 515 -32.68 -1.11 34.60
N ARG A 516 -31.43 -0.72 34.91
CA ARG A 516 -30.42 -0.23 33.98
C ARG A 516 -29.48 -1.34 33.50
N VAL A 517 -29.85 -2.61 33.70
CA VAL A 517 -29.04 -3.80 33.37
C VAL A 517 -29.81 -4.68 32.38
N GLY A 518 -29.11 -5.22 31.39
CA GLY A 518 -29.68 -6.00 30.28
C GLY A 518 -29.62 -5.26 28.94
N LEU A 519 -30.47 -5.64 27.99
CA LEU A 519 -30.61 -4.95 26.71
C LEU A 519 -31.28 -3.57 26.91
N ILE A 520 -30.64 -2.52 26.42
CA ILE A 520 -31.05 -1.13 26.59
C ILE A 520 -31.19 -0.44 25.22
N HIS A 521 -32.37 0.12 24.96
CA HIS A 521 -32.62 1.09 23.90
C HIS A 521 -32.57 2.50 24.48
N TYR A 522 -31.48 3.21 24.24
CA TYR A 522 -31.24 4.56 24.75
C TYR A 522 -31.55 5.61 23.67
N SER A 523 -32.28 6.66 24.02
CA SER A 523 -32.46 7.81 23.12
C SER A 523 -32.38 9.16 23.85
N VAL A 524 -31.86 10.16 23.14
CA VAL A 524 -31.80 11.56 23.60
C VAL A 524 -32.70 12.39 22.69
N ARG A 525 -33.64 13.10 23.31
CA ARG A 525 -34.67 13.88 22.62
C ARG A 525 -34.65 15.35 23.08
N THR A 526 -35.01 16.25 22.18
CA THR A 526 -35.29 17.65 22.54
C THR A 526 -36.58 17.76 23.36
N LEU A 527 -36.84 18.92 23.96
CA LEU A 527 -38.13 19.21 24.60
C LEU A 527 -39.32 19.11 23.64
N GLU A 528 -39.09 19.31 22.34
CA GLU A 528 -40.07 19.19 21.26
C GLU A 528 -40.27 17.75 20.77
N GLY A 529 -39.47 16.79 21.29
CA GLY A 529 -39.56 15.37 20.95
C GLY A 529 -38.72 14.94 19.74
N GLU A 530 -37.87 15.82 19.18
CA GLU A 530 -36.96 15.47 18.08
C GLU A 530 -35.83 14.57 18.60
N THR A 531 -35.62 13.42 17.94
CA THR A 531 -34.58 12.46 18.31
C THR A 531 -33.23 12.95 17.79
N LEU A 532 -32.31 13.25 18.72
CA LEU A 532 -30.94 13.70 18.44
C LEU A 532 -29.92 12.56 18.53
N LEU A 533 -30.23 11.51 19.29
CA LEU A 533 -29.42 10.30 19.39
C LEU A 533 -30.31 9.11 19.69
N ARG A 534 -30.05 7.98 19.05
CA ARG A 534 -30.59 6.66 19.40
C ARG A 534 -29.44 5.66 19.41
N ARG A 535 -29.41 4.76 20.40
CA ARG A 535 -28.40 3.70 20.57
C ARG A 535 -29.02 2.47 21.21
N SER A 536 -28.65 1.28 20.75
CA SER A 536 -29.02 -0.01 21.34
C SER A 536 -27.74 -0.66 21.86
N PHE A 537 -27.67 -0.94 23.17
CA PHE A 537 -26.49 -1.54 23.81
C PHE A 537 -26.88 -2.40 25.01
N GLY A 538 -25.99 -3.29 25.43
CA GLY A 538 -26.13 -4.06 26.65
C GLY A 538 -25.50 -3.33 27.84
N VAL A 539 -26.02 -3.56 29.04
CA VAL A 539 -25.39 -3.11 30.28
C VAL A 539 -25.28 -4.27 31.25
N VAL A 540 -24.08 -4.52 31.76
CA VAL A 540 -23.80 -5.45 32.85
C VAL A 540 -23.41 -4.68 34.12
N PRO A 541 -23.55 -5.26 35.33
CA PRO A 541 -23.14 -4.62 36.58
C PRO A 541 -21.68 -4.18 36.58
N ALA A 542 -21.36 -3.15 37.37
CA ALA A 542 -20.00 -2.59 37.41
C ALA A 542 -18.96 -3.57 37.96
N ASP A 543 -19.39 -4.56 38.76
CA ASP A 543 -18.57 -5.62 39.35
C ASP A 543 -18.61 -6.93 38.53
N PHE A 544 -19.23 -6.92 37.35
CA PHE A 544 -19.33 -8.09 36.48
C PHE A 544 -17.93 -8.58 36.05
N GLY A 545 -17.64 -9.85 36.32
CA GLY A 545 -16.39 -10.49 35.89
C GLY A 545 -16.61 -11.92 35.45
N ILE A 546 -15.81 -12.40 34.51
CA ILE A 546 -15.87 -13.80 34.05
C ILE A 546 -14.46 -14.40 34.03
N THR A 547 -14.33 -15.63 34.53
CA THR A 547 -13.11 -16.43 34.49
C THR A 547 -13.41 -17.78 33.86
N LEU A 548 -12.63 -18.19 32.88
CA LEU A 548 -12.76 -19.48 32.22
C LEU A 548 -11.66 -20.43 32.70
N HIS A 549 -12.03 -21.66 33.04
CA HIS A 549 -11.12 -22.71 33.48
C HIS A 549 -11.18 -23.88 32.50
N PRO A 550 -10.11 -24.13 31.72
CA PRO A 550 -10.03 -25.27 30.83
C PRO A 550 -9.98 -26.59 31.59
N GLY A 551 -10.60 -27.64 31.03
CA GLY A 551 -10.62 -28.98 31.63
C GLY A 551 -11.63 -29.92 30.98
N VAL A 552 -11.72 -31.15 31.49
CA VAL A 552 -12.78 -32.11 31.15
C VAL A 552 -13.38 -32.62 32.48
N PRO A 553 -14.47 -32.01 32.99
CA PRO A 553 -15.24 -30.91 32.41
C PRO A 553 -14.53 -29.55 32.48
N ALA A 554 -14.84 -28.64 31.56
CA ALA A 554 -14.40 -27.25 31.64
C ALA A 554 -15.34 -26.44 32.56
N ARG A 555 -14.92 -25.26 33.04
CA ARG A 555 -15.75 -24.42 33.94
C ARG A 555 -15.71 -22.95 33.53
N ALA A 556 -16.81 -22.24 33.72
CA ALA A 556 -16.89 -20.78 33.62
C ALA A 556 -17.42 -20.21 34.94
N VAL A 557 -16.74 -19.22 35.51
CA VAL A 557 -17.08 -18.59 36.79
C VAL A 557 -17.44 -17.14 36.52
N LEU A 558 -18.68 -16.75 36.81
CA LEU A 558 -19.18 -15.38 36.67
C LEU A 558 -19.34 -14.75 38.05
N ARG A 559 -18.73 -13.58 38.27
CA ARG A 559 -18.93 -12.74 39.45
C ARG A 559 -19.91 -11.62 39.12
N HIS A 560 -20.95 -11.44 39.93
CA HIS A 560 -21.95 -10.38 39.75
C HIS A 560 -22.77 -10.11 41.03
N SER A 561 -23.06 -8.83 41.30
CA SER A 561 -23.82 -8.36 42.47
C SER A 561 -25.34 -8.30 42.26
N THR A 562 -25.84 -8.56 41.04
CA THR A 562 -27.26 -8.45 40.71
C THR A 562 -27.75 -9.71 40.00
N GLY A 563 -28.91 -10.26 40.40
CA GLY A 563 -29.49 -11.52 39.89
C GLY A 563 -29.73 -11.57 38.37
N LEU A 564 -28.65 -11.82 37.62
CA LEU A 564 -28.64 -12.17 36.21
C LEU A 564 -28.88 -13.67 36.08
N ASP A 565 -29.84 -14.06 35.25
CA ASP A 565 -30.02 -15.45 34.82
C ASP A 565 -29.06 -15.73 33.65
N VAL A 566 -28.23 -16.76 33.80
CA VAL A 566 -27.18 -17.11 32.84
C VAL A 566 -27.50 -18.46 32.21
N LYS A 567 -27.61 -18.49 30.87
CA LYS A 567 -27.87 -19.71 30.12
C LYS A 567 -26.84 -19.94 29.02
N VAL A 568 -26.32 -21.16 28.91
CA VAL A 568 -25.48 -21.59 27.77
C VAL A 568 -26.39 -21.90 26.57
N ILE A 569 -26.10 -21.31 25.40
CA ILE A 569 -26.91 -21.48 24.18
C ILE A 569 -26.35 -22.58 23.25
N ASN A 570 -25.08 -22.96 23.42
CA ASN A 570 -24.43 -23.95 22.58
C ASN A 570 -25.15 -25.31 22.59
N ALA A 571 -25.63 -25.76 21.43
CA ALA A 571 -26.35 -27.05 21.31
C ALA A 571 -25.47 -28.28 21.60
N ASN A 572 -24.16 -28.17 21.34
CA ASN A 572 -23.14 -29.20 21.53
C ASN A 572 -22.45 -29.15 22.91
N VAL A 573 -22.96 -28.35 23.85
CA VAL A 573 -22.42 -28.25 25.21
C VAL A 573 -23.52 -28.54 26.21
N THR A 574 -23.32 -29.59 27.01
CA THR A 574 -24.13 -29.81 28.20
C THR A 574 -23.57 -28.96 29.34
N ALA A 575 -24.43 -28.13 29.95
CA ALA A 575 -24.02 -27.17 30.96
C ALA A 575 -24.86 -27.31 32.24
N THR A 576 -24.20 -27.28 33.40
CA THR A 576 -24.85 -27.22 34.71
C THR A 576 -24.37 -25.99 35.47
N ALA A 577 -25.29 -25.17 35.96
CA ALA A 577 -24.97 -23.95 36.70
C ALA A 577 -25.26 -24.12 38.19
N THR A 578 -24.32 -23.68 39.03
CA THR A 578 -24.49 -23.53 40.47
C THR A 578 -24.38 -22.04 40.82
N CYS A 579 -25.48 -21.47 41.31
CA CYS A 579 -25.57 -20.06 41.67
C CYS A 579 -25.40 -19.87 43.19
N SER A 580 -24.54 -18.93 43.57
CA SER A 580 -24.45 -18.35 44.91
C SER A 580 -24.89 -16.88 44.87
N ALA A 581 -24.80 -16.15 45.99
CA ALA A 581 -25.24 -14.75 46.07
C ALA A 581 -24.43 -13.80 45.16
N ASP A 582 -23.12 -14.04 45.01
CA ASP A 582 -22.19 -13.14 44.29
C ASP A 582 -21.46 -13.82 43.12
N GLU A 583 -21.64 -15.13 42.94
CA GLU A 583 -20.91 -15.94 41.96
C GLU A 583 -21.78 -17.04 41.36
N THR A 584 -21.69 -17.24 40.04
CA THR A 584 -22.29 -18.35 39.30
C THR A 584 -21.20 -19.18 38.64
N THR A 585 -21.07 -20.45 39.04
CA THR A 585 -20.17 -21.41 38.39
C THR A 585 -20.96 -22.26 37.40
N ILE A 586 -20.50 -22.33 36.16
CA ILE A 586 -21.06 -23.17 35.10
C ILE A 586 -20.05 -24.26 34.76
N THR A 587 -20.45 -25.52 34.89
CA THR A 587 -19.67 -26.68 34.43
C THR A 587 -20.08 -27.01 33.00
N LEU A 588 -19.09 -27.15 32.10
CA LEU A 588 -19.25 -27.25 30.65
C LEU A 588 -18.70 -28.59 30.16
N ASN A 589 -19.53 -29.35 29.45
CA ASN A 589 -19.20 -30.62 28.85
C ASN A 589 -19.56 -30.60 27.36
N ALA A 590 -18.57 -30.32 26.51
CA ALA A 590 -18.71 -30.41 25.07
C ALA A 590 -18.76 -31.86 24.58
N THR A 591 -19.54 -32.10 23.53
CA THR A 591 -19.58 -33.40 22.84
C THR A 591 -18.21 -33.69 22.20
N PRO A 592 -17.63 -34.90 22.39
CA PRO A 592 -16.37 -35.28 21.77
C PRO A 592 -16.39 -35.12 20.24
N GLY A 593 -15.35 -34.50 19.68
CA GLY A 593 -15.24 -34.25 18.23
C GLY A 593 -16.11 -33.10 17.69
N GLN A 594 -16.93 -32.46 18.52
CA GLN A 594 -17.78 -31.33 18.15
C GLN A 594 -17.57 -30.17 19.13
N LEU A 595 -16.33 -29.67 19.23
CA LEU A 595 -16.03 -28.50 20.06
C LEU A 595 -16.68 -27.25 19.46
N PRO A 596 -17.44 -26.46 20.25
CA PRO A 596 -17.99 -25.20 19.77
C PRO A 596 -16.87 -24.19 19.51
N GLU A 597 -17.09 -23.35 18.52
CA GLU A 597 -16.22 -22.22 18.21
C GLU A 597 -16.08 -21.26 19.41
N LYS A 598 -17.23 -20.86 19.96
CA LYS A 598 -17.34 -19.96 21.10
C LYS A 598 -18.34 -20.52 22.11
N LEU A 599 -18.05 -20.34 23.39
CA LEU A 599 -19.02 -20.43 24.47
C LEU A 599 -19.95 -19.20 24.40
N VAL A 600 -21.23 -19.42 24.16
CA VAL A 600 -22.26 -18.38 24.08
C VAL A 600 -23.10 -18.40 25.35
N LEU A 601 -22.99 -17.33 26.14
CA LEU A 601 -23.73 -17.11 27.38
C LEU A 601 -24.83 -16.07 27.13
N LYS A 602 -26.09 -16.46 27.31
CA LYS A 602 -27.22 -15.52 27.37
C LYS A 602 -27.39 -15.03 28.80
N LEU A 603 -27.17 -13.74 28.99
CA LEU A 603 -27.46 -13.02 30.22
C LEU A 603 -28.84 -12.40 30.12
N ARG A 604 -29.74 -12.76 31.05
CA ARG A 604 -31.08 -12.18 31.14
C ARG A 604 -31.27 -11.55 32.50
N ARG A 605 -32.06 -10.49 32.53
CA ARG A 605 -32.62 -10.03 33.80
C ARG A 605 -33.74 -10.98 34.22
N ALA A 606 -33.78 -11.33 35.50
CA ALA A 606 -34.87 -12.13 36.06
C ALA A 606 -36.24 -11.53 35.65
N GLY A 607 -37.08 -12.35 34.99
CA GLY A 607 -38.42 -11.96 34.52
C GLY A 607 -38.50 -11.32 33.13
N ARG A 608 -37.40 -11.16 32.38
CA ARG A 608 -37.40 -10.68 30.97
C ARG A 608 -36.95 -11.80 30.01
N THR A 609 -37.53 -11.80 28.81
CA THR A 609 -37.20 -12.76 27.74
C THR A 609 -36.01 -12.32 26.89
N GLU A 610 -35.87 -11.01 26.69
CA GLU A 610 -34.74 -10.38 26.02
C GLU A 610 -33.50 -10.36 26.92
N GLY A 611 -32.33 -10.53 26.32
CA GLY A 611 -31.07 -10.62 27.06
C GLY A 611 -29.88 -10.37 26.14
N ILE A 612 -28.73 -10.17 26.78
CA ILE A 612 -27.45 -9.95 26.12
C ILE A 612 -26.82 -11.31 25.86
N GLU A 613 -26.33 -11.55 24.66
CA GLU A 613 -25.52 -12.74 24.35
C GLU A 613 -24.05 -12.34 24.39
N LEU A 614 -23.27 -12.99 25.24
CA LEU A 614 -21.82 -12.82 25.31
C LEU A 614 -21.14 -14.06 24.73
N ARG A 615 -20.11 -13.87 23.93
CA ARG A 615 -19.38 -14.94 23.24
C ARG A 615 -17.93 -14.93 23.70
N PHE A 616 -17.46 -16.08 24.15
CA PHE A 616 -16.10 -16.29 24.64
C PHE A 616 -15.44 -17.50 23.96
N PRO A 617 -14.11 -17.59 23.84
CA PRO A 617 -13.45 -18.81 23.40
C PRO A 617 -13.85 -20.00 24.29
N TYR A 618 -14.16 -21.16 23.69
CA TYR A 618 -14.50 -22.34 24.49
C TYR A 618 -13.26 -22.84 25.27
N PRO A 619 -13.37 -23.07 26.59
CA PRO A 619 -12.22 -23.45 27.42
C PRO A 619 -11.79 -24.92 27.26
N TYR A 620 -10.85 -25.19 26.34
CA TYR A 620 -10.18 -26.50 26.19
C TYR A 620 -8.73 -26.45 26.71
N GLN A 621 -8.05 -27.58 26.86
CA GLN A 621 -6.63 -27.60 27.27
C GLN A 621 -5.70 -27.75 26.04
N GLY A 622 -4.69 -26.89 25.91
CA GLY A 622 -3.69 -26.95 24.82
C GLY A 622 -3.84 -25.84 23.78
N ALA A 623 -3.61 -26.16 22.49
CA ALA A 623 -3.71 -25.24 21.36
C ALA A 623 -4.82 -25.66 20.37
N CYS A 624 -5.56 -24.70 19.83
CA CYS A 624 -6.59 -24.92 18.80
C CYS A 624 -6.48 -23.82 17.76
N PHE A 625 -6.50 -24.23 16.50
CA PHE A 625 -6.43 -23.35 15.35
C PHE A 625 -7.85 -22.96 14.92
N PHE A 626 -8.03 -21.69 14.60
CA PHE A 626 -9.25 -21.14 14.02
C PHE A 626 -8.92 -20.52 12.66
N GLY A 627 -9.72 -20.87 11.65
CA GLY A 627 -9.60 -20.29 10.31
C GLY A 627 -10.16 -18.87 10.22
N ALA A 628 -10.04 -18.25 9.04
CA ALA A 628 -10.56 -16.89 8.78
C ALA A 628 -12.10 -16.79 8.83
N ASP A 629 -12.80 -17.93 8.76
CA ASP A 629 -14.24 -18.04 8.98
C ASP A 629 -14.61 -18.09 10.47
N GLY A 630 -13.60 -18.08 11.35
CA GLY A 630 -13.76 -18.18 12.79
C GLY A 630 -13.84 -19.61 13.29
N ARG A 631 -13.90 -20.65 12.44
CA ARG A 631 -14.20 -22.03 12.86
C ARG A 631 -12.96 -22.81 13.27
N PRO A 632 -13.07 -23.71 14.27
CA PRO A 632 -11.96 -24.57 14.66
C PRO A 632 -11.63 -25.56 13.54
N ALA A 633 -10.34 -25.70 13.21
CA ALA A 633 -9.86 -26.61 12.17
C ALA A 633 -8.50 -27.22 12.55
N THR A 634 -8.11 -28.27 11.83
CA THR A 634 -6.77 -28.90 11.93
C THR A 634 -6.11 -28.89 10.56
N PRO A 635 -5.66 -27.72 10.06
CA PRO A 635 -5.06 -27.63 8.74
C PRO A 635 -3.70 -28.34 8.72
N SER A 636 -3.43 -29.10 7.67
CA SER A 636 -2.08 -29.63 7.39
C SER A 636 -1.19 -28.58 6.71
N GLY A 637 -1.77 -27.61 6.01
CA GLY A 637 -1.06 -26.48 5.43
C GLY A 637 -1.97 -25.27 5.18
N LEU A 638 -1.36 -24.12 5.00
CA LEU A 638 -2.00 -22.83 4.75
C LEU A 638 -1.25 -22.03 3.68
N LEU A 639 -1.97 -21.18 2.97
CA LEU A 639 -1.38 -20.12 2.15
C LEU A 639 -1.04 -18.90 3.00
N LEU A 640 -0.11 -18.08 2.51
CA LEU A 640 0.24 -16.81 3.16
C LEU A 640 -0.99 -15.92 3.40
N ASP A 641 -1.92 -15.83 2.44
CA ASP A 641 -3.09 -14.97 2.56
C ASP A 641 -4.15 -15.52 3.52
N GLU A 642 -4.17 -16.84 3.75
CA GLU A 642 -5.06 -17.49 4.71
C GLU A 642 -4.66 -17.21 6.17
N LEU A 643 -3.46 -16.69 6.42
CA LEU A 643 -3.05 -16.21 7.74
C LEU A 643 -3.89 -15.02 8.19
N LEU A 644 -4.43 -14.22 7.26
CA LEU A 644 -5.30 -13.10 7.58
C LEU A 644 -6.66 -13.62 8.07
N GLY A 645 -6.90 -13.44 9.37
CA GLY A 645 -8.10 -13.91 10.06
C GLY A 645 -7.90 -15.25 10.76
N ALA A 646 -6.80 -15.96 10.51
CA ALA A 646 -6.45 -17.16 11.24
C ALA A 646 -5.86 -16.83 12.62
N SER A 647 -6.21 -17.64 13.62
CA SER A 647 -5.70 -17.49 14.99
C SER A 647 -5.45 -18.83 15.66
N VAL A 648 -4.59 -18.83 16.67
CA VAL A 648 -4.38 -19.96 17.57
C VAL A 648 -4.74 -19.51 18.97
N VAL A 649 -5.67 -20.21 19.60
CA VAL A 649 -5.98 -19.98 21.01
C VAL A 649 -5.13 -20.93 21.86
N LEU A 650 -4.62 -20.45 22.98
CA LEU A 650 -3.77 -21.21 23.89
C LEU A 650 -4.37 -21.19 25.30
N PHE A 651 -4.49 -22.37 25.90
CA PHE A 651 -5.03 -22.54 27.24
C PHE A 651 -4.06 -23.35 28.11
N SER A 652 -3.65 -22.76 29.22
CA SER A 652 -2.60 -23.29 30.09
C SER A 652 -2.98 -24.54 30.88
N GLY A 653 -4.27 -24.85 31.05
CA GLY A 653 -4.73 -25.97 31.89
C GLY A 653 -4.45 -25.82 33.40
N ASN A 654 -3.61 -24.86 33.80
CA ASN A 654 -3.00 -24.74 35.11
C ASN A 654 -3.34 -23.38 35.74
N SER A 655 -3.63 -23.37 37.05
CA SER A 655 -3.90 -22.13 37.79
C SER A 655 -2.72 -21.15 37.81
N GLY A 656 -1.49 -21.65 37.67
CA GLY A 656 -0.25 -20.86 37.57
C GLY A 656 0.12 -20.43 36.15
N GLY A 657 -0.70 -20.73 35.14
CA GLY A 657 -0.37 -20.49 33.74
C GLY A 657 0.59 -21.53 33.14
N GLN A 658 0.87 -21.38 31.85
CA GLN A 658 1.79 -22.22 31.08
C GLN A 658 2.44 -21.37 29.98
N THR A 659 3.74 -21.59 29.76
CA THR A 659 4.44 -21.02 28.60
C THR A 659 4.37 -21.99 27.44
N PHE A 660 3.94 -21.48 26.28
CA PHE A 660 3.95 -22.15 24.99
C PHE A 660 5.09 -21.59 24.15
N GLU A 661 5.72 -22.42 23.34
CA GLU A 661 6.72 -22.01 22.37
C GLU A 661 6.11 -22.13 20.96
N LEU A 662 6.05 -21.02 20.23
CA LEU A 662 5.73 -21.00 18.81
C LEU A 662 7.04 -20.92 18.03
N GLN A 663 7.29 -21.89 17.16
CA GLN A 663 8.50 -21.98 16.35
C GLN A 663 8.15 -21.92 14.86
N LEU A 664 8.88 -21.07 14.14
CA LEU A 664 8.89 -21.01 12.67
C LEU A 664 10.21 -21.59 12.18
N GLU A 665 10.17 -22.50 11.22
CA GLU A 665 11.37 -23.10 10.62
C GLU A 665 11.25 -23.12 9.09
N LEU A 666 12.30 -22.69 8.39
CA LEU A 666 12.34 -22.61 6.92
C LEU A 666 12.76 -23.95 6.31
N PHE A 667 11.95 -24.50 5.42
CA PHE A 667 12.22 -25.72 4.68
C PHE A 667 12.46 -25.37 3.20
N SER A 668 13.64 -25.72 2.70
CA SER A 668 14.06 -25.56 1.31
C SER A 668 15.04 -26.68 0.94
N THR A 669 15.10 -27.04 -0.34
CA THR A 669 16.09 -27.98 -0.87
C THR A 669 17.48 -27.36 -1.00
N ALA A 670 17.56 -26.02 -1.07
CA ALA A 670 18.80 -25.28 -1.21
C ALA A 670 19.55 -25.05 0.12
N LEU A 671 18.89 -25.26 1.27
CA LEU A 671 19.47 -24.94 2.58
C LEU A 671 20.13 -26.16 3.24
N PRO A 672 21.39 -26.04 3.70
CA PRO A 672 22.00 -27.03 4.57
C PRO A 672 21.39 -27.01 5.97
N HIS A 673 21.72 -28.02 6.79
CA HIS A 673 21.40 -28.01 8.22
C HIS A 673 22.51 -27.31 9.02
N PRO A 674 22.19 -26.60 10.13
CA PRO A 674 20.84 -26.35 10.66
C PRO A 674 20.08 -25.30 9.85
N ARG A 675 18.75 -25.45 9.78
CA ARG A 675 17.90 -24.54 9.02
C ARG A 675 17.64 -23.24 9.78
N PRO A 676 17.37 -22.12 9.08
CA PRO A 676 16.90 -20.90 9.72
C PRO A 676 15.59 -21.14 10.47
N TRP A 677 15.56 -20.75 11.74
CA TRP A 677 14.38 -20.85 12.60
C TRP A 677 14.23 -19.62 13.48
N ARG A 678 13.02 -19.40 13.98
CA ARG A 678 12.67 -18.35 14.92
C ARG A 678 11.67 -18.88 15.96
N ARG A 679 11.76 -18.39 17.18
CA ARG A 679 10.91 -18.85 18.30
C ARG A 679 10.33 -17.67 19.08
N TYR A 680 9.10 -17.85 19.53
CA TYR A 680 8.34 -16.90 20.36
C TYR A 680 7.81 -17.62 21.60
N ARG A 681 8.03 -17.04 22.78
CA ARG A 681 7.55 -17.60 24.06
C ARG A 681 6.30 -16.88 24.53
N LEU A 682 5.18 -17.59 24.48
CA LEU A 682 3.84 -17.08 24.76
C LEU A 682 3.37 -17.59 26.12
N HIS A 683 3.13 -16.71 27.08
CA HIS A 683 2.68 -17.10 28.41
C HIS A 683 1.15 -16.98 28.50
N ALA A 684 0.45 -18.11 28.56
CA ALA A 684 -0.99 -18.13 28.83
C ALA A 684 -1.22 -18.26 30.33
N GLY A 685 -1.92 -17.29 30.92
CA GLY A 685 -2.31 -17.30 32.32
C GLY A 685 -3.56 -18.17 32.56
N VAL A 686 -4.45 -17.72 33.44
CA VAL A 686 -5.75 -18.36 33.69
C VAL A 686 -6.72 -18.12 32.52
N ALA A 687 -6.67 -16.94 31.89
CA ALA A 687 -7.45 -16.62 30.70
C ALA A 687 -6.80 -17.20 29.43
N PRO A 688 -7.59 -17.59 28.41
CA PRO A 688 -7.05 -17.97 27.11
C PRO A 688 -6.23 -16.87 26.49
N LEU A 689 -5.19 -17.27 25.76
CA LEU A 689 -4.38 -16.39 24.95
C LEU A 689 -4.72 -16.61 23.47
N ALA A 690 -5.38 -15.65 22.83
CA ALA A 690 -5.71 -15.70 21.41
C ALA A 690 -4.60 -15.01 20.59
N VAL A 691 -3.87 -15.80 19.82
CA VAL A 691 -2.71 -15.37 19.03
C VAL A 691 -3.13 -15.25 17.57
N ASN A 692 -3.08 -14.04 17.01
CA ASN A 692 -3.38 -13.82 15.60
C ASN A 692 -2.18 -14.24 14.74
N LEU A 693 -2.38 -15.16 13.79
CA LEU A 693 -1.28 -15.72 13.00
C LEU A 693 -0.74 -14.75 11.94
N PHE A 694 -1.55 -13.79 11.49
CA PHE A 694 -1.09 -12.79 10.51
C PHE A 694 0.07 -11.94 11.05
N SER A 695 0.22 -11.78 12.37
CA SER A 695 1.34 -11.01 12.95
C SER A 695 2.70 -11.62 12.61
N TYR A 696 2.75 -12.91 12.28
CA TYR A 696 3.96 -13.59 11.83
C TYR A 696 4.11 -13.60 10.30
N GLN A 697 3.13 -13.09 9.54
CA GLN A 697 3.15 -13.14 8.08
C GLN A 697 4.39 -12.46 7.49
N ASN A 698 4.77 -11.28 8.00
CA ASN A 698 5.95 -10.58 7.52
C ASN A 698 7.23 -11.39 7.79
N ASP A 699 7.35 -11.98 8.97
CA ASP A 699 8.50 -12.82 9.33
C ASP A 699 8.57 -14.07 8.43
N ILE A 700 7.42 -14.67 8.10
CA ILE A 700 7.32 -15.81 7.16
C ILE A 700 7.71 -15.38 5.74
N ILE A 701 7.23 -14.24 5.24
CA ILE A 701 7.61 -13.70 3.93
C ILE A 701 9.12 -13.48 3.86
N GLN A 702 9.70 -12.89 4.91
CA GLN A 702 11.14 -12.67 5.02
C GLN A 702 11.92 -13.98 5.03
N MET A 703 11.47 -15.01 5.77
CA MET A 703 12.08 -16.33 5.75
C MET A 703 12.02 -16.95 4.35
N LEU A 704 10.86 -16.89 3.68
CA LEU A 704 10.69 -17.38 2.31
C LEU A 704 11.46 -16.55 1.26
N GLY A 705 11.80 -15.29 1.56
CA GLY A 705 12.59 -14.41 0.69
C GLY A 705 14.09 -14.68 0.75
N VAL A 706 14.58 -15.39 1.77
CA VAL A 706 16.00 -15.78 1.88
C VAL A 706 16.39 -16.74 0.76
N VAL A 707 15.47 -17.58 0.29
CA VAL A 707 15.72 -18.57 -0.77
C VAL A 707 15.02 -18.17 -2.05
N SER A 708 15.63 -18.45 -3.21
CA SER A 708 15.03 -18.23 -4.52
C SER A 708 14.04 -19.35 -4.94
N GLU A 709 14.00 -20.46 -4.18
CA GLU A 709 13.11 -21.59 -4.41
C GLU A 709 11.65 -21.22 -4.11
N GLN A 710 10.79 -21.25 -5.14
CA GLN A 710 9.36 -20.90 -5.03
C GLN A 710 8.54 -21.91 -4.21
N ASP A 711 9.00 -23.15 -4.12
CA ASP A 711 8.33 -24.26 -3.41
C ASP A 711 8.77 -24.37 -1.94
N ALA A 712 9.65 -23.47 -1.48
CA ALA A 712 10.02 -23.38 -0.07
C ALA A 712 8.79 -23.08 0.80
N TYR A 713 8.83 -23.59 2.04
CA TYR A 713 7.73 -23.41 2.99
C TYR A 713 8.25 -23.16 4.40
N VAL A 714 7.43 -22.52 5.23
CA VAL A 714 7.74 -22.32 6.64
C VAL A 714 6.82 -23.21 7.47
N ARG A 715 7.41 -24.03 8.33
CA ARG A 715 6.65 -24.84 9.28
C ARG A 715 6.45 -24.08 10.57
N LEU A 716 5.19 -23.83 10.92
CA LEU A 716 4.78 -23.31 12.21
C LEU A 716 4.50 -24.49 13.14
N THR A 717 5.18 -24.54 14.27
CA THR A 717 4.97 -25.53 15.33
C THR A 717 4.62 -24.81 16.63
N VAL A 718 3.61 -25.29 17.35
CA VAL A 718 3.31 -24.83 18.71
C VAL A 718 3.55 -25.97 19.69
N GLU A 719 4.36 -25.70 20.69
CA GLU A 719 4.78 -26.65 21.71
C GLU A 719 4.41 -26.14 23.10
N GLY A 720 3.96 -27.04 23.96
CA GLY A 720 3.93 -26.84 25.41
C GLY A 720 4.94 -27.80 26.03
N ASN A 721 4.47 -28.69 26.92
CA ASN A 721 5.29 -29.80 27.42
C ASN A 721 5.52 -30.90 26.36
N ARG A 722 4.79 -30.82 25.25
CA ARG A 722 4.87 -31.67 24.06
C ARG A 722 4.49 -30.84 22.84
N LYS A 723 4.80 -31.32 21.65
CA LYS A 723 4.28 -30.76 20.40
C LYS A 723 2.75 -30.84 20.36
N LEU A 724 2.08 -29.70 20.18
CA LEU A 724 0.61 -29.60 20.19
C LEU A 724 0.03 -29.50 18.78
N MET A 725 0.70 -28.75 17.90
CA MET A 725 0.26 -28.57 16.51
C MET A 725 1.44 -28.26 15.57
N SER A 726 1.25 -28.52 14.28
CA SER A 726 2.20 -28.27 13.20
C SER A 726 1.44 -27.90 11.93
N ILE A 727 1.81 -26.81 11.27
CA ILE A 727 1.18 -26.35 10.03
C ILE A 727 2.27 -25.92 9.04
N ASP A 728 2.16 -26.34 7.77
CA ASP A 728 3.07 -25.90 6.70
C ASP A 728 2.48 -24.69 5.96
N ILE A 729 3.20 -23.57 5.95
CA ILE A 729 2.76 -22.32 5.33
C ILE A 729 3.52 -22.12 4.01
N ARG A 730 2.79 -21.95 2.90
CA ARG A 730 3.32 -21.92 1.52
C ARG A 730 2.88 -20.68 0.73
N ARG A 731 3.61 -20.36 -0.34
CA ARG A 731 3.19 -19.35 -1.34
C ARG A 731 2.05 -19.88 -2.23
N TYR A 732 2.12 -21.15 -2.61
CA TYR A 732 1.19 -21.82 -3.51
C TYR A 732 0.78 -23.19 -2.96
N HIS A 733 -0.48 -23.59 -3.20
CA HIS A 733 -0.98 -24.91 -2.79
C HIS A 733 -1.09 -25.88 -3.98
N ALA A 734 -0.96 -25.38 -5.20
CA ALA A 734 -1.04 -26.15 -6.43
C ALA A 734 0.14 -25.86 -7.37
N ALA A 735 0.34 -26.76 -8.34
CA ALA A 735 1.31 -26.62 -9.40
C ALA A 735 0.68 -26.98 -10.74
N LEU A 736 1.15 -26.32 -11.79
CA LEU A 736 0.70 -26.55 -13.16
C LEU A 736 1.52 -27.69 -13.80
N THR A 737 0.86 -28.67 -14.41
CA THR A 737 1.47 -29.83 -15.07
C THR A 737 1.07 -29.85 -16.54
N LEU A 738 2.03 -30.06 -17.44
CA LEU A 738 1.74 -30.24 -18.87
C LEU A 738 1.29 -31.69 -19.11
N LEU A 739 0.15 -31.86 -19.78
CA LEU A 739 -0.42 -33.13 -20.20
C LEU A 739 0.12 -33.56 -21.57
N ASP A 740 -0.05 -34.84 -21.90
CA ASP A 740 0.48 -35.44 -23.14
C ASP A 740 -0.15 -34.85 -24.42
N ASP A 741 -1.38 -34.34 -24.33
CA ASP A 741 -2.11 -33.69 -25.41
C ASP A 741 -1.77 -32.19 -25.56
N GLY A 742 -0.85 -31.67 -24.73
CA GLY A 742 -0.42 -30.28 -24.74
C GLY A 742 -1.26 -29.34 -23.87
N ALA A 743 -2.30 -29.83 -23.20
CA ALA A 743 -3.07 -29.06 -22.22
C ALA A 743 -2.35 -28.97 -20.87
N PHE A 744 -2.82 -28.08 -20.00
CA PHE A 744 -2.28 -27.88 -18.66
C PHE A 744 -3.28 -28.32 -17.61
N ALA A 745 -2.83 -29.06 -16.60
CA ALA A 745 -3.62 -29.45 -15.44
C ALA A 745 -3.12 -28.74 -14.19
N ILE A 746 -4.04 -28.22 -13.36
CA ILE A 746 -3.69 -27.69 -12.04
C ILE A 746 -3.86 -28.78 -11.00
N VAL A 747 -2.77 -29.15 -10.34
CA VAL A 747 -2.71 -30.30 -9.45
C VAL A 747 -2.27 -29.84 -8.06
N SER A 748 -2.89 -30.38 -7.00
CA SER A 748 -2.49 -30.07 -5.62
C SER A 748 -1.02 -30.40 -5.36
N ALA A 749 -0.35 -29.58 -4.54
CA ALA A 749 1.03 -29.81 -4.15
C ALA A 749 1.14 -31.07 -3.27
N GLY A 750 1.58 -32.19 -3.87
CA GLY A 750 1.80 -33.47 -3.18
C GLY A 750 0.65 -34.48 -3.27
N ALA A 751 -0.47 -34.14 -3.92
CA ALA A 751 -1.59 -35.05 -4.19
C ALA A 751 -1.99 -34.97 -5.67
N ARG A 752 -2.45 -36.06 -6.30
CA ARG A 752 -2.91 -36.07 -7.71
C ARG A 752 -4.33 -35.50 -7.89
N GLN A 753 -4.80 -34.65 -6.99
CA GLN A 753 -6.13 -34.07 -7.07
C GLN A 753 -6.09 -32.84 -7.99
N LEU A 754 -7.00 -32.81 -8.97
CA LEU A 754 -7.21 -31.68 -9.86
C LEU A 754 -8.00 -30.58 -9.15
N HIS A 755 -7.66 -29.32 -9.44
CA HIS A 755 -8.41 -28.15 -9.01
C HIS A 755 -9.13 -27.53 -10.20
N SER A 756 -10.46 -27.33 -10.07
CA SER A 756 -11.27 -26.61 -11.06
C SER A 756 -11.67 -25.21 -10.59
N GLY A 757 -12.06 -24.35 -11.54
CA GLY A 757 -12.48 -22.97 -11.26
C GLY A 757 -11.33 -21.98 -11.04
N ALA A 758 -10.12 -22.33 -11.48
CA ALA A 758 -8.97 -21.44 -11.42
C ALA A 758 -9.02 -20.42 -12.56
N LEU A 759 -8.68 -19.17 -12.27
CA LEU A 759 -8.57 -18.12 -13.29
C LEU A 759 -7.11 -18.05 -13.78
N VAL A 760 -6.87 -18.51 -15.00
CA VAL A 760 -5.52 -18.71 -15.56
C VAL A 760 -5.25 -17.70 -16.67
N ALA A 761 -4.07 -17.08 -16.61
CA ALA A 761 -3.57 -16.20 -17.66
C ALA A 761 -2.14 -16.55 -18.06
N ALA A 762 -1.77 -16.16 -19.29
CA ALA A 762 -0.42 -16.31 -19.83
C ALA A 762 0.12 -14.95 -20.31
N MET A 763 1.33 -14.59 -19.87
CA MET A 763 2.03 -13.39 -20.34
C MET A 763 3.22 -13.77 -21.22
N GLN A 764 3.53 -12.94 -22.22
CA GLN A 764 4.76 -13.07 -23.00
C GLN A 764 5.91 -12.46 -22.18
N LEU A 765 6.87 -13.28 -21.76
CA LEU A 765 7.92 -12.83 -20.83
C LEU A 765 8.83 -11.77 -21.47
N ALA A 766 9.01 -11.82 -22.77
CA ALA A 766 9.78 -10.84 -23.53
C ALA A 766 9.09 -9.46 -23.64
N ASP A 767 7.78 -9.34 -23.35
CA ASP A 767 7.02 -8.08 -23.47
C ASP A 767 5.94 -7.97 -22.37
N PRO A 768 6.33 -7.58 -21.14
CA PRO A 768 5.40 -7.45 -20.01
C PRO A 768 4.38 -6.31 -20.19
N GLY A 769 4.57 -5.42 -21.18
CA GLY A 769 3.59 -4.38 -21.52
C GLY A 769 2.41 -4.90 -22.34
N LYS A 770 2.52 -6.09 -22.94
CA LYS A 770 1.46 -6.70 -23.74
C LYS A 770 0.34 -7.25 -22.84
N PRO A 771 -0.95 -7.07 -23.20
CA PRO A 771 -2.06 -7.70 -22.49
C PRO A 771 -1.89 -9.21 -22.37
N SER A 772 -2.19 -9.76 -21.19
CA SER A 772 -2.12 -11.20 -20.96
C SER A 772 -3.23 -11.94 -21.71
N LEU A 773 -2.93 -13.17 -22.15
CA LEU A 773 -3.88 -14.09 -22.75
C LEU A 773 -4.62 -14.85 -21.65
N MET A 774 -5.94 -14.92 -21.76
CA MET A 774 -6.76 -15.75 -20.86
C MET A 774 -6.75 -17.19 -21.36
N LEU A 775 -6.57 -18.16 -20.47
CA LEU A 775 -6.67 -19.58 -20.80
C LEU A 775 -8.01 -20.13 -20.32
N ASP A 776 -8.74 -20.74 -21.23
CA ASP A 776 -10.05 -21.32 -20.94
C ASP A 776 -9.91 -22.70 -20.29
N GLU A 777 -10.70 -22.93 -19.24
CA GLU A 777 -10.81 -24.23 -18.59
C GLU A 777 -11.70 -25.16 -19.41
N ARG A 778 -11.24 -26.39 -19.64
CA ARG A 778 -12.04 -27.46 -20.26
C ARG A 778 -13.23 -27.79 -19.38
N THR A 779 -14.41 -27.81 -20.00
CA THR A 779 -15.66 -28.21 -19.37
C THR A 779 -15.99 -29.66 -19.73
N GLY A 780 -16.17 -30.50 -18.70
CA GLY A 780 -16.76 -31.82 -18.84
C GLY A 780 -18.30 -31.74 -18.97
N PRO A 781 -18.99 -32.90 -18.98
CA PRO A 781 -20.45 -32.94 -19.16
C PRO A 781 -21.25 -32.13 -18.14
N ASP A 782 -20.77 -32.06 -16.89
CA ASP A 782 -21.52 -31.44 -15.77
C ASP A 782 -20.71 -30.38 -14.98
N ALA A 783 -19.39 -30.21 -15.23
CA ALA A 783 -18.54 -29.26 -14.50
C ALA A 783 -17.17 -29.00 -15.19
N PRO A 784 -16.51 -27.87 -14.88
CA PRO A 784 -15.09 -27.64 -15.22
C PRO A 784 -14.16 -28.69 -14.59
N VAL A 785 -13.16 -29.14 -15.34
CA VAL A 785 -12.35 -30.35 -15.03
C VAL A 785 -10.97 -30.03 -14.43
N GLY A 786 -10.55 -28.76 -14.42
CA GLY A 786 -9.21 -28.35 -13.95
C GLY A 786 -8.10 -28.48 -14.99
N GLU A 787 -8.47 -28.65 -16.26
CA GLU A 787 -7.57 -28.70 -17.41
C GLU A 787 -7.75 -27.45 -18.29
N PHE A 788 -6.67 -26.92 -18.85
CA PHE A 788 -6.65 -25.66 -19.59
C PHE A 788 -5.94 -25.86 -20.93
N GLU A 789 -6.53 -25.36 -22.01
CA GLU A 789 -5.92 -25.48 -23.34
C GLU A 789 -4.88 -24.38 -23.57
N ALA A 790 -3.76 -24.76 -24.21
CA ALA A 790 -2.80 -23.78 -24.68
C ALA A 790 -3.41 -23.00 -25.86
N ALA A 791 -3.48 -21.67 -25.74
CA ALA A 791 -3.96 -20.81 -26.81
C ALA A 791 -3.06 -20.94 -28.06
N LEU A 792 -3.63 -20.78 -29.26
CA LEU A 792 -2.90 -20.92 -30.52
C LEU A 792 -1.74 -19.91 -30.63
N GLU A 793 -1.94 -18.72 -30.10
CA GLU A 793 -0.94 -17.65 -30.01
C GLU A 793 0.29 -18.07 -29.21
N MET A 794 0.12 -18.97 -28.23
CA MET A 794 1.24 -19.48 -27.43
C MET A 794 2.13 -20.44 -28.23
N GLN A 795 1.65 -20.97 -29.35
CA GLN A 795 2.47 -21.78 -30.26
C GLN A 795 3.37 -20.93 -31.16
N GLN A 796 3.04 -19.63 -31.34
CA GLN A 796 3.77 -18.70 -32.18
C GLN A 796 4.37 -17.57 -31.33
N GLY A 797 5.61 -17.79 -30.89
CA GLY A 797 6.33 -16.88 -30.00
C GLY A 797 6.50 -17.46 -28.60
N GLY A 798 7.41 -16.87 -27.83
CA GLY A 798 7.78 -17.33 -26.50
C GLY A 798 9.07 -16.65 -26.03
N PRO A 799 9.46 -16.83 -24.76
CA PRO A 799 8.81 -17.69 -23.77
C PRO A 799 7.58 -17.06 -23.10
N TRP A 800 6.63 -17.90 -22.66
CA TRP A 800 5.40 -17.52 -21.96
C TRP A 800 5.48 -17.90 -20.48
N LEU A 801 4.93 -17.07 -19.61
CA LEU A 801 4.72 -17.40 -18.19
C LEU A 801 3.23 -17.58 -17.94
N ILE A 802 2.83 -18.76 -17.47
CA ILE A 802 1.45 -19.08 -17.08
C ILE A 802 1.31 -18.88 -15.58
N TYR A 803 0.30 -18.14 -15.14
CA TYR A 803 0.14 -17.69 -13.75
C TYR A 803 -1.34 -17.55 -13.35
N PRO A 804 -1.67 -17.60 -12.04
CA PRO A 804 -3.02 -17.34 -11.55
C PRO A 804 -3.34 -15.84 -11.53
N LEU A 805 -4.55 -15.47 -11.90
CA LEU A 805 -5.04 -14.10 -11.72
C LEU A 805 -5.24 -13.75 -10.23
N PRO A 806 -5.17 -12.45 -9.84
CA PRO A 806 -5.36 -12.03 -8.46
C PRO A 806 -6.68 -12.49 -7.83
N GLU A 807 -7.74 -12.59 -8.63
CA GLU A 807 -9.08 -13.00 -8.21
C GLU A 807 -9.28 -14.52 -8.23
N SER A 808 -8.28 -15.29 -8.67
CA SER A 808 -8.37 -16.75 -8.73
C SER A 808 -8.53 -17.34 -7.33
N PRO A 809 -9.54 -18.21 -7.10
CA PRO A 809 -9.67 -18.93 -5.82
C PRO A 809 -8.56 -19.97 -5.62
N VAL A 810 -7.89 -20.37 -6.70
CA VAL A 810 -6.81 -21.37 -6.70
C VAL A 810 -5.50 -20.69 -7.07
N LEU A 811 -4.55 -20.69 -6.13
CA LEU A 811 -3.20 -20.16 -6.30
C LEU A 811 -2.23 -21.31 -6.60
N PHE A 812 -1.72 -21.32 -7.82
CA PHE A 812 -0.72 -22.28 -8.28
C PHE A 812 0.61 -21.60 -8.63
N ARG A 813 1.70 -22.35 -8.52
CA ARG A 813 3.05 -21.88 -8.85
C ARG A 813 3.13 -21.48 -10.34
N PRO A 814 3.52 -20.24 -10.68
CA PRO A 814 3.73 -19.83 -12.07
C PRO A 814 4.74 -20.73 -12.79
N ARG A 815 4.45 -21.05 -14.05
CA ARG A 815 5.27 -21.99 -14.84
C ARG A 815 5.58 -21.42 -16.22
N LEU A 816 6.83 -21.60 -16.64
CA LEU A 816 7.30 -21.24 -17.97
C LEU A 816 6.79 -22.25 -19.00
N TYR A 817 6.26 -21.75 -20.11
CA TYR A 817 5.93 -22.52 -21.30
C TYR A 817 6.68 -21.93 -22.50
N SER A 818 7.39 -22.78 -23.21
CA SER A 818 8.01 -22.42 -24.49
C SER A 818 7.62 -23.48 -25.51
N PRO A 819 6.99 -23.12 -26.63
CA PRO A 819 6.93 -24.01 -27.78
C PRO A 819 8.36 -24.35 -28.22
N ALA A 820 8.54 -25.51 -28.88
CA ALA A 820 9.85 -26.11 -29.19
C ALA A 820 10.90 -25.08 -29.61
N LEU A 821 12.11 -25.20 -29.02
CA LEU A 821 13.26 -24.31 -29.19
C LEU A 821 13.45 -23.92 -30.67
N VAL A 822 13.05 -22.70 -31.02
CA VAL A 822 13.63 -22.04 -32.18
C VAL A 822 15.10 -21.85 -31.83
N GLU A 823 16.01 -22.53 -32.54
CA GLU A 823 17.44 -22.21 -32.51
C GLU A 823 17.62 -20.79 -33.03
N ALA A 824 17.43 -19.80 -32.16
CA ALA A 824 17.71 -18.41 -32.49
C ALA A 824 19.24 -18.23 -32.51
N ALA A 825 19.77 -17.93 -33.70
CA ALA A 825 21.12 -17.42 -33.91
C ALA A 825 21.43 -16.24 -32.95
N PRO A 826 22.71 -15.92 -32.67
CA PRO A 826 23.05 -14.94 -31.63
C PRO A 826 22.53 -13.56 -32.02
N LEU A 827 21.40 -13.16 -31.43
CA LEU A 827 21.00 -11.76 -31.36
C LEU A 827 22.02 -11.06 -30.45
N VAL A 828 22.47 -9.88 -30.86
CA VAL A 828 23.14 -8.97 -29.92
C VAL A 828 22.13 -8.62 -28.85
N ILE A 829 22.32 -9.13 -27.64
CA ILE A 829 21.43 -8.90 -26.50
C ILE A 829 21.67 -7.47 -26.03
N ALA A 830 20.73 -6.58 -26.32
CA ALA A 830 20.83 -5.15 -26.01
C ALA A 830 19.67 -4.66 -25.12
N SER A 831 18.83 -5.57 -24.63
CA SER A 831 17.71 -5.24 -23.77
C SER A 831 17.29 -6.40 -22.87
N LEU A 832 16.52 -6.09 -21.81
CA LEU A 832 15.87 -7.13 -20.99
C LEU A 832 14.82 -7.94 -21.78
N HIS A 833 14.22 -7.36 -22.83
CA HIS A 833 13.29 -8.05 -23.70
C HIS A 833 14.00 -9.20 -24.45
N ASP A 834 15.19 -8.92 -25.00
CA ASP A 834 16.03 -9.92 -25.68
C ASP A 834 16.59 -10.93 -24.67
N ALA A 835 17.06 -10.46 -23.51
CA ALA A 835 17.61 -11.31 -22.47
C ALA A 835 16.58 -12.30 -21.91
N ALA A 836 15.30 -11.92 -21.82
CA ALA A 836 14.23 -12.82 -21.40
C ALA A 836 14.01 -13.98 -22.38
N VAL A 837 14.26 -13.77 -23.67
CA VAL A 837 14.21 -14.83 -24.70
C VAL A 837 15.48 -15.68 -24.69
N ALA A 838 16.64 -15.04 -24.57
CA ALA A 838 17.94 -15.70 -24.64
C ALA A 838 18.34 -16.47 -23.37
N PHE A 839 17.72 -16.16 -22.22
CA PHE A 839 18.08 -16.75 -20.94
C PHE A 839 17.95 -18.27 -20.95
N HIS A 840 19.02 -18.95 -20.49
CA HIS A 840 18.99 -20.38 -20.25
C HIS A 840 19.83 -20.72 -19.02
N PRO A 841 19.28 -21.43 -18.01
CA PRO A 841 19.91 -21.59 -16.69
C PRO A 841 21.28 -22.28 -16.72
N LYS A 842 21.58 -23.05 -17.78
CA LYS A 842 22.89 -23.72 -17.95
C LYS A 842 23.77 -23.16 -19.08
N ARG A 843 23.17 -22.48 -20.07
CA ARG A 843 23.87 -22.14 -21.34
C ARG A 843 24.15 -20.63 -21.42
N ALA A 844 23.22 -19.84 -20.90
CA ALA A 844 23.28 -18.38 -20.89
C ALA A 844 22.68 -17.86 -19.57
N PRO A 845 23.27 -18.18 -18.39
CA PRO A 845 22.70 -17.82 -17.10
C PRO A 845 22.83 -16.33 -16.75
N HIS A 846 23.83 -15.64 -17.30
CA HIS A 846 24.19 -14.26 -16.91
C HIS A 846 23.63 -13.17 -17.83
N VAL A 847 22.89 -13.53 -18.89
CA VAL A 847 22.42 -12.55 -19.88
C VAL A 847 21.50 -11.49 -19.30
N ILE A 848 20.75 -11.81 -18.23
CA ILE A 848 19.92 -10.82 -17.52
C ILE A 848 20.80 -9.92 -16.65
N ASP A 849 21.78 -10.50 -15.94
CA ASP A 849 22.72 -9.75 -15.09
C ASP A 849 23.49 -8.69 -15.87
N GLU A 850 23.99 -9.06 -17.06
CA GLU A 850 24.71 -8.15 -17.96
C GLU A 850 23.86 -6.94 -18.36
N GLN A 851 22.57 -7.14 -18.63
CA GLN A 851 21.66 -6.04 -18.98
C GLN A 851 21.34 -5.16 -17.76
N ILE A 852 21.19 -5.75 -16.57
CA ILE A 852 21.00 -4.97 -15.33
C ILE A 852 22.22 -4.09 -15.05
N VAL A 853 23.44 -4.56 -15.31
CA VAL A 853 24.66 -3.72 -15.22
C VAL A 853 24.65 -2.62 -16.29
N ALA A 854 24.30 -2.93 -17.53
CA ALA A 854 24.22 -1.92 -18.59
C ALA A 854 23.23 -0.79 -18.25
N MET A 855 22.10 -1.12 -17.64
CA MET A 855 21.08 -0.18 -17.17
C MET A 855 21.60 0.83 -16.13
N THR A 856 22.64 0.50 -15.35
CA THR A 856 23.20 1.46 -14.36
C THR A 856 23.99 2.58 -15.00
N GLN A 857 24.46 2.37 -16.25
CA GLN A 857 25.21 3.37 -17.02
C GLN A 857 24.31 4.11 -18.03
N ASP A 858 23.20 3.52 -18.43
CA ASP A 858 22.21 4.11 -19.34
C ASP A 858 20.83 4.21 -18.69
N PHE A 859 20.49 5.41 -18.20
CA PHE A 859 19.18 5.67 -17.61
C PHE A 859 18.03 5.74 -18.63
N ALA A 860 18.35 5.81 -19.94
CA ALA A 860 17.39 5.72 -21.02
C ALA A 860 17.21 4.29 -21.56
N HIS A 861 17.90 3.30 -20.97
CA HIS A 861 17.82 1.91 -21.37
C HIS A 861 16.39 1.36 -21.29
N SER A 862 15.97 0.61 -22.33
CA SER A 862 14.60 0.08 -22.43
C SER A 862 14.22 -0.90 -21.31
N GLY A 863 15.21 -1.48 -20.63
CA GLY A 863 15.00 -2.33 -19.46
C GLY A 863 14.29 -1.65 -18.29
N TRP A 864 14.38 -0.31 -18.16
CA TRP A 864 13.63 0.41 -17.13
C TRP A 864 12.12 0.37 -17.39
N GLN A 865 11.70 0.45 -18.66
CA GLN A 865 10.30 0.29 -19.05
C GLN A 865 9.83 -1.15 -18.77
N TYR A 866 10.65 -2.15 -19.10
CA TYR A 866 10.35 -3.56 -18.82
C TYR A 866 10.06 -3.81 -17.33
N LEU A 867 10.88 -3.25 -16.43
CA LEU A 867 10.65 -3.37 -14.98
C LEU A 867 9.43 -2.58 -14.51
N ALA A 868 9.15 -1.42 -15.11
CA ALA A 868 7.95 -0.64 -14.81
C ALA A 868 6.67 -1.42 -15.19
N ASP A 869 6.67 -2.07 -16.35
CA ASP A 869 5.55 -2.91 -16.81
C ASP A 869 5.37 -4.14 -15.93
N LEU A 870 6.46 -4.80 -15.52
CA LEU A 870 6.41 -5.88 -14.53
C LEU A 870 5.79 -5.43 -13.22
N ARG A 871 6.26 -4.29 -12.68
CA ARG A 871 5.75 -3.72 -11.43
C ARG A 871 4.25 -3.41 -11.52
N ARG A 872 3.78 -2.96 -12.69
CA ARG A 872 2.41 -2.50 -12.90
C ARG A 872 1.44 -3.65 -13.15
N HIS A 873 1.74 -4.55 -14.07
CA HIS A 873 0.79 -5.56 -14.57
C HIS A 873 0.81 -6.86 -13.76
N PHE A 874 1.91 -7.14 -13.04
CA PHE A 874 2.11 -8.41 -12.34
C PHE A 874 2.43 -8.21 -10.85
N ALA A 875 1.90 -7.13 -10.26
CA ALA A 875 2.14 -6.77 -8.87
C ALA A 875 1.68 -7.84 -7.87
N HIS A 876 0.70 -8.68 -8.20
CA HIS A 876 0.19 -9.75 -7.33
C HIS A 876 1.13 -10.97 -7.24
N LEU A 877 2.00 -11.17 -8.23
CA LEU A 877 2.98 -12.26 -8.21
C LEU A 877 4.19 -11.87 -7.39
N PRO A 878 4.80 -12.78 -6.60
CA PRO A 878 6.01 -12.48 -5.86
C PRO A 878 7.16 -12.02 -6.76
N LEU A 879 7.97 -11.07 -6.30
CA LEU A 879 9.12 -10.54 -7.03
C LEU A 879 10.13 -11.63 -7.38
N SER A 880 10.27 -12.62 -6.49
CA SER A 880 11.14 -13.78 -6.71
C SER A 880 10.69 -14.66 -7.88
N THR A 881 9.49 -14.47 -8.45
CA THR A 881 9.06 -15.13 -9.69
C THR A 881 9.91 -14.71 -10.88
N PHE A 882 10.40 -13.46 -10.89
CA PHE A 882 11.09 -12.87 -12.03
C PHE A 882 12.59 -12.69 -11.75
N LEU A 883 13.43 -13.33 -12.58
CA LEU A 883 14.89 -13.20 -12.51
C LEU A 883 15.40 -11.75 -12.63
N PRO A 884 14.81 -10.85 -13.46
CA PRO A 884 15.24 -9.45 -13.49
C PRO A 884 15.16 -8.74 -12.13
N TRP A 885 14.16 -9.02 -11.29
CA TRP A 885 14.09 -8.47 -9.94
C TRP A 885 15.15 -9.05 -9.01
N GLN A 886 15.42 -10.36 -9.11
CA GLN A 886 16.47 -11.01 -8.32
C GLN A 886 17.86 -10.45 -8.68
N SER A 887 18.15 -10.31 -9.98
CA SER A 887 19.39 -9.75 -10.50
C SER A 887 19.56 -8.29 -10.09
N LEU A 888 18.48 -7.49 -10.18
CA LEU A 888 18.46 -6.11 -9.68
C LEU A 888 18.79 -6.05 -8.18
N ALA A 889 18.15 -6.87 -7.35
CA ALA A 889 18.39 -6.89 -5.90
C ALA A 889 19.81 -7.39 -5.52
N ALA A 890 20.47 -8.13 -6.39
CA ALA A 890 21.85 -8.59 -6.19
C ALA A 890 22.89 -7.51 -6.52
N ASN A 891 22.52 -6.43 -7.21
CA ASN A 891 23.42 -5.36 -7.64
C ASN A 891 23.13 -4.03 -6.88
N PRO A 892 23.97 -3.62 -5.92
CA PRO A 892 23.77 -2.39 -5.14
C PRO A 892 23.60 -1.12 -5.96
N GLU A 893 24.34 -0.96 -7.07
CA GLU A 893 24.24 0.21 -7.94
C GLU A 893 22.91 0.20 -8.70
N ALA A 894 22.48 -0.96 -9.19
CA ALA A 894 21.20 -1.10 -9.89
C ALA A 894 20.01 -0.80 -8.97
N VAL A 895 20.02 -1.30 -7.73
CA VAL A 895 18.98 -0.97 -6.74
C VAL A 895 18.95 0.54 -6.48
N ALA A 896 20.11 1.15 -6.24
CA ALA A 896 20.20 2.58 -5.95
C ALA A 896 19.64 3.43 -7.10
N VAL A 897 19.99 3.10 -8.35
CA VAL A 897 19.43 3.77 -9.54
C VAL A 897 17.93 3.52 -9.66
N ALA A 898 17.48 2.28 -9.42
CA ALA A 898 16.07 1.89 -9.56
C ALA A 898 15.14 2.68 -8.65
N VAL A 899 15.55 2.97 -7.41
CA VAL A 899 14.77 3.77 -6.45
C VAL A 899 14.35 5.12 -7.05
N PHE A 900 15.26 5.78 -7.75
CA PHE A 900 14.98 7.05 -8.40
C PHE A 900 14.36 6.87 -9.79
N ARG A 901 14.90 5.98 -10.62
CA ARG A 901 14.52 5.84 -12.03
C ARG A 901 13.12 5.25 -12.23
N LEU A 902 12.75 4.27 -11.40
CA LEU A 902 11.41 3.64 -11.39
C LEU A 902 10.46 4.30 -10.40
N GLU A 903 10.97 5.30 -9.65
CA GLU A 903 10.25 5.99 -8.60
C GLU A 903 9.62 4.99 -7.63
N LEU A 904 10.46 4.22 -6.94
CA LEU A 904 9.97 3.19 -6.00
C LEU A 904 9.45 3.83 -4.71
N ASP A 905 8.20 3.54 -4.36
CA ASP A 905 7.58 4.01 -3.11
C ASP A 905 8.00 3.18 -1.90
N THR A 906 7.62 3.61 -0.69
CA THR A 906 7.96 2.89 0.55
C THR A 906 7.45 1.45 0.50
N ALA A 907 6.23 1.21 0.03
CA ALA A 907 5.63 -0.12 0.02
C ALA A 907 6.39 -1.09 -0.90
N PHE A 908 6.84 -0.64 -2.07
CA PHE A 908 7.62 -1.45 -2.99
C PHE A 908 9.05 -1.67 -2.49
N CYS A 909 9.67 -0.69 -1.83
CA CYS A 909 10.98 -0.86 -1.19
C CYS A 909 10.93 -1.87 -0.04
N GLU A 910 9.86 -1.87 0.77
CA GLU A 910 9.60 -2.92 1.78
C GLU A 910 9.43 -4.28 1.12
N ARG A 911 8.73 -4.33 -0.01
CA ARG A 911 8.54 -5.55 -0.78
C ARG A 911 9.86 -6.14 -1.31
N ILE A 912 10.76 -5.31 -1.85
CA ILE A 912 12.11 -5.74 -2.26
C ILE A 912 12.89 -6.26 -1.05
N ARG A 913 12.84 -5.54 0.09
CA ARG A 913 13.47 -5.97 1.34
C ARG A 913 12.98 -7.36 1.75
N ASP A 914 11.67 -7.57 1.79
CA ASP A 914 11.07 -8.75 2.40
C ASP A 914 11.04 -9.96 1.44
N GLU A 915 10.71 -9.77 0.15
CA GLU A 915 10.59 -10.87 -0.81
C GLU A 915 11.91 -11.30 -1.47
N LEU A 916 12.91 -10.42 -1.55
CA LEU A 916 14.21 -10.68 -2.18
C LEU A 916 15.39 -10.65 -1.18
N ALA A 917 15.08 -10.55 0.10
CA ALA A 917 16.05 -10.49 1.19
C ALA A 917 17.12 -9.38 1.05
N LEU A 918 16.79 -8.25 0.41
CA LEU A 918 17.71 -7.12 0.30
C LEU A 918 17.99 -6.50 1.68
N ILE A 919 19.26 -6.17 1.93
CA ILE A 919 19.73 -5.39 3.08
C ILE A 919 20.12 -4.02 2.56
N TRP A 920 19.38 -2.98 2.92
CA TRP A 920 19.63 -1.64 2.39
C TRP A 920 20.92 -1.02 2.91
N GLU A 921 21.30 -1.37 4.14
CA GLU A 921 22.54 -0.96 4.81
C GLU A 921 23.80 -1.50 4.10
N SER A 922 23.66 -2.49 3.22
CA SER A 922 24.78 -2.99 2.41
C SER A 922 25.17 -2.06 1.27
N ILE A 923 24.30 -1.11 0.90
CA ILE A 923 24.53 -0.14 -0.16
C ILE A 923 25.31 1.04 0.42
N PRO A 924 26.57 1.29 0.00
CA PRO A 924 27.40 2.31 0.63
C PRO A 924 26.85 3.73 0.46
N LEU A 925 26.95 4.56 1.49
CA LEU A 925 26.52 5.96 1.48
C LEU A 925 27.18 6.80 0.37
N PRO A 926 28.49 6.64 0.06
CA PRO A 926 29.10 7.33 -1.08
C PRO A 926 28.48 6.95 -2.44
N LEU A 927 27.97 5.72 -2.57
CA LEU A 927 27.28 5.29 -3.79
C LEU A 927 25.94 6.02 -3.93
N TRP A 928 25.20 6.19 -2.83
CA TRP A 928 23.96 6.98 -2.84
C TRP A 928 24.19 8.43 -3.28
N VAL A 929 25.25 9.09 -2.79
CA VAL A 929 25.63 10.45 -3.21
C VAL A 929 25.96 10.50 -4.70
N LYS A 930 26.75 9.53 -5.19
CA LYS A 930 27.09 9.41 -6.62
C LYS A 930 25.82 9.30 -7.47
N ILE A 931 24.92 8.38 -7.12
CA ILE A 931 23.69 8.14 -7.88
C ILE A 931 22.75 9.34 -7.80
N TYR A 932 22.62 9.98 -6.65
CA TYR A 932 21.82 11.19 -6.49
C TYR A 932 22.27 12.29 -7.45
N GLY A 933 23.58 12.55 -7.54
CA GLY A 933 24.16 13.49 -8.50
C GLY A 933 23.88 13.11 -9.94
N LEU A 934 24.12 11.85 -10.31
CA LEU A 934 23.88 11.36 -11.67
C LEU A 934 22.41 11.47 -12.10
N ILE A 935 21.47 11.12 -11.23
CA ILE A 935 20.03 11.24 -11.51
C ILE A 935 19.63 12.71 -11.65
N ARG A 936 20.07 13.59 -10.75
CA ARG A 936 19.79 15.02 -10.83
C ARG A 936 20.26 15.59 -12.17
N ASP A 937 21.50 15.30 -12.55
CA ASP A 937 22.08 15.79 -13.81
C ASP A 937 21.34 15.19 -15.02
N TRP A 938 20.90 13.93 -14.95
CA TRP A 938 20.09 13.32 -16.00
C TRP A 938 18.69 13.94 -16.12
N LEU A 939 18.01 14.23 -15.01
CA LEU A 939 16.69 14.86 -15.03
C LEU A 939 16.76 16.27 -15.63
N LEU A 940 17.81 17.05 -15.27
CA LEU A 940 18.10 18.35 -15.87
C LEU A 940 18.29 18.24 -17.39
N ASN A 941 19.09 17.29 -17.84
CA ASN A 941 19.35 17.07 -19.26
C ASN A 941 18.13 16.56 -20.03
N ASN A 942 17.12 15.97 -19.37
CA ASN A 942 15.89 15.50 -20.02
C ASN A 942 14.76 16.55 -20.04
N GLY A 943 15.01 17.79 -19.61
CA GLY A 943 14.05 18.90 -19.75
C GLY A 943 12.86 18.83 -18.81
N LEU A 944 12.95 18.10 -17.69
CA LEU A 944 11.92 18.05 -16.67
C LEU A 944 11.97 19.31 -15.77
N PRO A 945 10.84 19.85 -15.28
CA PRO A 945 10.81 21.05 -14.45
C PRO A 945 11.59 20.91 -13.14
N ASP A 946 12.20 21.99 -12.65
CA ASP A 946 12.90 21.97 -11.35
C ASP A 946 11.96 21.59 -10.21
N SER A 947 10.69 22.03 -10.25
CA SER A 947 9.68 21.63 -9.26
C SER A 947 9.48 20.12 -9.24
N TYR A 948 9.55 19.46 -10.41
CA TYR A 948 9.43 18.02 -10.53
C TYR A 948 10.64 17.31 -9.95
N GLN A 949 11.83 17.77 -10.33
CA GLN A 949 13.08 17.22 -9.86
C GLN A 949 13.20 17.31 -8.34
N SER A 950 12.97 18.49 -7.77
CA SER A 950 13.03 18.71 -6.32
C SER A 950 11.99 17.87 -5.59
N ASN A 951 10.76 17.77 -6.10
CA ASN A 951 9.73 16.94 -5.49
C ASN A 951 10.10 15.45 -5.55
N LEU A 952 10.51 14.95 -6.71
CA LEU A 952 10.93 13.56 -6.90
C LEU A 952 12.08 13.19 -5.95
N LEU A 953 13.16 13.97 -5.95
CA LEU A 953 14.33 13.70 -5.14
C LEU A 953 14.01 13.75 -3.64
N ALA A 954 13.30 14.79 -3.18
CA ALA A 954 12.87 14.90 -1.78
C ALA A 954 11.95 13.74 -1.38
N ASN A 955 11.00 13.37 -2.25
CA ASN A 955 10.07 12.28 -2.00
C ASN A 955 10.80 10.92 -1.91
N ARG A 956 11.76 10.64 -2.80
CA ARG A 956 12.56 9.39 -2.75
C ARG A 956 13.50 9.35 -1.55
N THR A 957 14.13 10.46 -1.17
CA THR A 957 14.89 10.56 0.08
C THR A 957 13.99 10.29 1.30
N ALA A 958 12.78 10.84 1.32
CA ALA A 958 11.81 10.57 2.37
C ALA A 958 11.33 9.11 2.38
N ALA A 959 11.15 8.46 1.23
CA ALA A 959 10.83 7.04 1.14
C ALA A 959 12.00 6.18 1.66
N LEU A 960 13.23 6.47 1.27
CA LEU A 960 14.42 5.77 1.77
C LEU A 960 14.57 5.91 3.28
N SER A 961 14.27 7.09 3.85
CA SER A 961 14.32 7.31 5.31
C SER A 961 13.37 6.42 6.12
N THR A 962 12.34 5.84 5.48
CA THR A 962 11.46 4.86 6.14
C THR A 962 11.97 3.44 6.10
N VAL A 963 12.76 3.10 5.08
CA VAL A 963 13.18 1.72 4.82
C VAL A 963 14.59 1.47 5.38
N VAL A 964 15.46 2.48 5.27
CA VAL A 964 16.84 2.43 5.72
C VAL A 964 17.00 3.17 7.05
N PRO A 965 17.43 2.49 8.11
CA PRO A 965 17.75 3.09 9.41
C PRO A 965 18.63 4.34 9.31
N GLY A 966 18.29 5.41 10.03
CA GLY A 966 19.13 6.62 10.16
C GLY A 966 19.22 7.52 8.92
N PHE A 967 18.63 7.13 7.78
CA PHE A 967 18.67 7.93 6.55
C PHE A 967 17.92 9.27 6.66
N ASP A 968 16.99 9.39 7.60
CA ASP A 968 16.33 10.66 7.96
C ASP A 968 17.33 11.74 8.38
N GLN A 969 18.49 11.35 8.93
CA GLN A 969 19.54 12.26 9.37
C GLN A 969 20.57 12.58 8.28
N PHE A 970 20.56 11.83 7.16
CA PHE A 970 21.56 11.92 6.10
C PHE A 970 21.09 12.66 4.86
N GLY A 971 19.82 13.09 4.79
CA GLY A 971 19.27 13.81 3.63
C GLY A 971 20.18 14.92 3.07
N PRO A 972 20.63 15.88 3.88
CA PRO A 972 21.53 16.95 3.42
C PRO A 972 22.90 16.44 2.90
N TYR A 973 23.40 15.33 3.46
CA TYR A 973 24.64 14.70 2.98
C TYR A 973 24.42 14.01 1.63
N LEU A 974 23.28 13.35 1.41
CA LEU A 974 22.94 12.73 0.14
C LEU A 974 22.91 13.74 -1.00
N GLU A 975 22.42 14.95 -0.72
CA GLU A 975 22.31 16.04 -1.71
C GLU A 975 23.66 16.69 -2.05
N THR A 976 24.51 16.89 -1.04
CA THR A 976 25.73 17.72 -1.15
C THR A 976 27.02 16.89 -1.24
N GLY A 977 27.02 15.68 -0.72
CA GLY A 977 28.24 14.88 -0.48
C GLY A 977 29.19 15.49 0.56
N GLU A 978 28.84 16.64 1.16
CA GLU A 978 29.71 17.36 2.08
C GLU A 978 29.66 16.74 3.47
N ARG A 979 30.82 16.27 3.96
CA ARG A 979 30.94 15.68 5.32
C ARG A 979 30.45 16.60 6.45
N ARG A 980 30.42 17.92 6.22
CA ARG A 980 29.94 18.93 7.18
C ARG A 980 28.42 18.87 7.38
N SER A 981 27.68 18.38 6.39
CA SER A 981 26.22 18.24 6.40
C SER A 981 25.74 17.07 7.27
N LEU A 982 26.65 16.14 7.64
CA LEU A 982 26.34 15.06 8.57
C LEU A 982 26.13 15.58 10.00
N PRO A 983 25.33 14.90 10.83
CA PRO A 983 25.18 15.24 12.25
C PRO A 983 26.53 15.34 12.97
N LYS A 984 26.63 16.24 13.95
CA LYS A 984 27.80 16.31 14.84
C LYS A 984 27.87 15.04 15.68
N VAL A 985 29.05 14.45 15.75
CA VAL A 985 29.28 13.21 16.49
C VAL A 985 29.82 13.56 17.87
N PRO A 986 29.07 13.31 18.95
CA PRO A 986 29.58 13.41 20.30
C PRO A 986 30.57 12.27 20.64
N PRO A 987 31.36 12.40 21.72
CA PRO A 987 32.32 11.37 22.15
C PRO A 987 31.67 10.00 22.33
N LEU A 988 32.10 9.03 21.52
CA LEU A 988 31.49 7.69 21.47
C LEU A 988 31.71 6.91 22.77
N GLU A 989 32.84 7.14 23.44
CA GLU A 989 33.25 6.43 24.66
C GLU A 989 32.33 6.71 25.85
N PHE A 990 31.59 7.82 25.81
CA PHE A 990 30.66 8.22 26.88
C PHE A 990 29.22 7.82 26.56
N ILE A 991 28.79 7.94 25.30
CA ILE A 991 27.38 7.77 24.93
C ILE A 991 26.99 6.31 24.72
N LEU A 992 27.85 5.54 24.04
CA LEU A 992 27.52 4.14 23.73
C LEU A 992 27.33 3.28 25.00
N PRO A 993 28.16 3.41 26.06
CA PRO A 993 27.91 2.70 27.31
C PRO A 993 26.57 3.04 27.97
N ASP A 994 26.18 4.33 27.99
CA ASP A 994 24.91 4.76 28.59
C ASP A 994 23.69 4.24 27.81
N TRP A 995 23.75 4.31 26.48
CA TRP A 995 22.71 3.76 25.62
C TRP A 995 22.62 2.23 25.75
N TYR A 996 23.76 1.55 25.90
CA TYR A 996 23.80 0.11 26.09
C TYR A 996 23.18 -0.30 27.43
N GLN A 997 23.43 0.45 28.51
CA GLN A 997 22.76 0.22 29.78
C GLN A 997 21.25 0.48 29.69
N THR A 998 20.84 1.47 28.90
CA THR A 998 19.41 1.74 28.63
C THR A 998 18.76 0.56 27.91
N LEU A 999 19.37 0.05 26.83
CA LEU A 999 18.93 -1.15 26.13
C LEU A 999 18.73 -2.32 27.11
N ARG A 1000 19.71 -2.59 27.98
CA ARG A 1000 19.62 -3.67 28.97
C ARG A 1000 18.53 -3.46 30.01
N ARG A 1001 18.27 -2.21 30.43
CA ARG A 1001 17.19 -1.89 31.37
C ARG A 1001 15.82 -2.11 30.72
N THR A 1002 15.64 -1.60 29.50
CA THR A 1002 14.40 -1.75 28.71
C THR A 1002 14.06 -3.23 28.50
N HIS A 1003 15.06 -4.06 28.18
CA HIS A 1003 14.89 -5.50 27.93
C HIS A 1003 15.26 -6.40 29.11
N SER A 1004 15.28 -5.86 30.34
CA SER A 1004 15.70 -6.62 31.52
C SER A 1004 14.81 -7.84 31.83
N GLY A 1005 13.53 -7.79 31.44
CA GLY A 1005 12.60 -8.90 31.53
C GLY A 1005 12.55 -9.83 30.30
N ASN A 1006 13.30 -9.52 29.24
CA ASN A 1006 13.31 -10.30 28.01
C ASN A 1006 14.41 -11.36 28.03
N LEU A 1007 14.02 -12.63 28.00
CA LEU A 1007 14.93 -13.79 28.03
C LEU A 1007 15.28 -14.31 26.63
N ASP A 1008 14.74 -13.71 25.56
CA ASP A 1008 14.81 -14.20 24.18
C ASP A 1008 15.63 -13.24 23.28
N TRP A 1009 16.85 -12.90 23.72
CA TRP A 1009 17.77 -12.10 22.91
C TRP A 1009 18.27 -12.89 21.70
N PRO A 1010 18.28 -12.31 20.49
CA PRO A 1010 18.92 -12.90 19.33
C PRO A 1010 20.43 -13.05 19.58
N SER A 1011 20.94 -14.28 19.47
CA SER A 1011 22.36 -14.59 19.71
C SER A 1011 23.11 -15.08 18.46
N MET A 1012 22.41 -15.25 17.33
CA MET A 1012 23.04 -15.60 16.05
C MET A 1012 24.12 -14.57 15.69
N LEU A 1013 25.24 -15.04 15.13
CA LEU A 1013 26.41 -14.20 14.76
C LEU A 1013 27.13 -13.50 15.93
N GLY A 1014 26.72 -13.68 17.18
CA GLY A 1014 27.28 -12.94 18.34
C GLY A 1014 28.79 -13.09 18.49
N GLU A 1015 29.29 -14.33 18.52
CA GLU A 1015 30.74 -14.60 18.63
C GLU A 1015 31.50 -14.01 17.45
N ARG A 1016 31.02 -14.20 16.22
CA ARG A 1016 31.66 -13.69 15.00
C ARG A 1016 31.74 -12.16 14.97
N LEU A 1017 30.67 -11.48 15.38
CA LEU A 1017 30.63 -10.01 15.44
C LEU A 1017 31.59 -9.46 16.50
N LYS A 1018 31.69 -10.14 17.64
CA LYS A 1018 32.64 -9.79 18.71
C LYS A 1018 34.09 -9.99 18.26
N ASP A 1019 34.39 -11.13 17.64
CA ASP A 1019 35.70 -11.41 17.09
C ASP A 1019 36.07 -10.38 16.01
N TRP A 1020 35.14 -10.07 15.09
CA TRP A 1020 35.34 -9.04 14.08
C TRP A 1020 35.64 -7.67 14.71
N MET A 1021 34.94 -7.29 15.77
CA MET A 1021 35.17 -6.03 16.48
C MET A 1021 36.55 -5.97 17.15
N GLN A 1022 37.02 -7.07 17.74
CA GLN A 1022 38.34 -7.15 18.37
C GLN A 1022 39.48 -6.98 17.35
N HIS A 1023 39.31 -7.45 16.11
CA HIS A 1023 40.31 -7.26 15.05
C HIS A 1023 40.35 -5.81 14.48
N ARG A 1024 39.46 -4.92 14.94
CA ARG A 1024 39.37 -3.51 14.52
C ARG A 1024 39.88 -2.53 15.59
N GLU A 1025 40.59 -3.02 16.61
CA GLU A 1025 41.16 -2.23 17.73
C GLU A 1025 41.90 -0.93 17.36
N PRO A 1026 42.57 -0.77 16.20
CA PRO A 1026 43.20 0.51 15.87
C PRO A 1026 42.20 1.66 15.63
N ALA A 1027 40.92 1.36 15.36
CA ALA A 1027 39.89 2.32 14.97
C ALA A 1027 38.97 2.75 16.12
N PHE A 1028 38.95 2.01 17.24
CA PHE A 1028 38.06 2.26 18.38
C PHE A 1028 38.80 2.11 19.71
N SER A 1029 38.31 2.81 20.74
CA SER A 1029 38.83 2.65 22.09
C SER A 1029 38.43 1.30 22.70
N ARG A 1030 39.13 0.91 23.77
CA ARG A 1030 38.88 -0.36 24.48
C ARG A 1030 37.46 -0.42 25.07
N GLU A 1031 36.92 0.72 25.46
CA GLU A 1031 35.57 0.86 26.00
C GLU A 1031 34.50 0.46 24.98
N ILE A 1032 34.76 0.68 23.68
CA ILE A 1032 33.83 0.34 22.59
C ILE A 1032 34.05 -1.12 22.14
N THR A 1033 35.29 -1.60 22.06
CA THR A 1033 35.57 -3.00 21.69
C THR A 1033 35.15 -4.01 22.75
N SER A 1034 34.97 -3.56 24.00
CA SER A 1034 34.47 -4.36 25.13
C SER A 1034 33.09 -3.92 25.65
N LEU A 1035 32.28 -3.26 24.80
CA LEU A 1035 30.99 -2.70 25.19
C LEU A 1035 29.99 -3.77 25.69
N SER A 1036 29.97 -4.94 25.05
CA SER A 1036 29.12 -6.06 25.46
C SER A 1036 29.74 -6.82 26.63
N ASN A 1037 29.06 -6.77 27.78
CA ASN A 1037 29.47 -7.43 29.03
C ASN A 1037 28.99 -8.89 29.15
N ALA A 1038 28.18 -9.39 28.22
CA ALA A 1038 27.62 -10.75 28.27
C ALA A 1038 27.51 -11.36 26.87
N ASN A 1039 27.82 -12.65 26.71
CA ASN A 1039 27.87 -13.26 25.38
C ASN A 1039 26.52 -13.24 24.64
N PHE A 1040 25.40 -13.31 25.37
CA PHE A 1040 24.07 -13.29 24.74
C PHE A 1040 23.67 -11.91 24.19
N THR A 1041 24.36 -10.83 24.57
CA THR A 1041 24.12 -9.47 24.06
C THR A 1041 25.02 -9.10 22.90
N ASP A 1042 26.04 -9.91 22.58
CA ASP A 1042 27.09 -9.58 21.60
C ASP A 1042 26.50 -9.26 20.22
N ALA A 1043 25.55 -10.07 19.74
CA ALA A 1043 24.93 -9.91 18.43
C ALA A 1043 24.20 -8.55 18.30
N VAL A 1044 23.30 -8.25 19.24
CA VAL A 1044 22.53 -6.99 19.26
C VAL A 1044 23.44 -5.78 19.46
N THR A 1045 24.51 -5.93 20.26
CA THR A 1045 25.42 -4.83 20.59
C THR A 1045 26.28 -4.42 19.39
N TYR A 1046 26.91 -5.39 18.73
CA TYR A 1046 27.92 -5.11 17.71
C TYR A 1046 27.37 -5.03 16.28
N LEU A 1047 26.17 -5.54 16.01
CA LEU A 1047 25.57 -5.45 14.68
C LEU A 1047 25.47 -4.02 14.11
N PRO A 1048 24.88 -3.02 14.81
CA PRO A 1048 24.78 -1.67 14.25
C PRO A 1048 26.16 -1.05 13.97
N ILE A 1049 27.18 -1.46 14.73
CA ILE A 1049 28.57 -1.03 14.53
C ILE A 1049 29.13 -1.64 13.24
N PHE A 1050 28.97 -2.94 13.05
CA PHE A 1050 29.40 -3.64 11.84
C PHE A 1050 28.72 -3.06 10.59
N LEU A 1051 27.39 -2.94 10.60
CA LEU A 1051 26.65 -2.42 9.45
C LEU A 1051 26.99 -0.95 9.15
N ALA A 1052 27.31 -0.13 10.17
CA ALA A 1052 27.80 1.22 9.93
C ALA A 1052 29.12 1.24 9.14
N HIS A 1053 30.02 0.26 9.33
CA HIS A 1053 31.23 0.14 8.52
C HIS A 1053 30.92 -0.27 7.08
N VAL A 1054 29.98 -1.19 6.90
CA VAL A 1054 29.52 -1.62 5.58
C VAL A 1054 28.92 -0.44 4.81
N THR A 1055 27.99 0.29 5.43
CA THR A 1055 27.38 1.48 4.82
C THR A 1055 28.40 2.59 4.57
N SER A 1056 29.43 2.73 5.40
CA SER A 1056 30.50 3.71 5.17
C SER A 1056 31.52 3.25 4.11
N GLY A 1057 31.37 2.04 3.55
CA GLY A 1057 32.28 1.46 2.56
C GLY A 1057 33.63 0.98 3.13
N LYS A 1058 33.73 0.80 4.46
CA LYS A 1058 34.94 0.38 5.17
C LYS A 1058 35.00 -1.13 5.44
N ALA A 1059 33.91 -1.85 5.21
CA ALA A 1059 33.81 -3.30 5.36
C ALA A 1059 32.81 -3.88 4.34
N THR A 1060 32.82 -5.19 4.15
CA THR A 1060 31.83 -5.92 3.33
C THR A 1060 31.10 -6.99 4.12
N LEU A 1061 29.87 -7.34 3.70
CA LEU A 1061 29.08 -8.41 4.36
C LEU A 1061 29.80 -9.76 4.39
N ASP A 1062 30.60 -10.05 3.36
CA ASP A 1062 31.34 -11.30 3.21
C ASP A 1062 32.41 -11.50 4.30
N GLU A 1063 32.80 -10.44 5.03
CA GLU A 1063 33.75 -10.55 6.15
C GLU A 1063 33.19 -11.32 7.36
N LEU A 1064 31.85 -11.48 7.47
CA LEU A 1064 31.20 -12.08 8.64
C LEU A 1064 30.81 -13.55 8.44
N SER A 1065 30.54 -13.98 7.21
CA SER A 1065 30.10 -15.33 6.90
C SER A 1065 30.22 -15.66 5.41
N ASP A 1066 30.71 -16.87 5.10
CA ASP A 1066 30.71 -17.45 3.76
C ASP A 1066 29.33 -18.02 3.34
N ASP A 1067 28.33 -17.97 4.23
CA ASP A 1067 26.93 -18.31 3.94
C ASP A 1067 26.08 -17.03 3.88
N PRO A 1068 25.85 -16.46 2.68
CA PRO A 1068 25.09 -15.23 2.50
C PRO A 1068 23.61 -15.37 2.90
N LEU A 1069 23.03 -16.57 2.80
CA LEU A 1069 21.61 -16.78 3.05
C LEU A 1069 21.32 -16.74 4.54
N THR A 1070 22.08 -17.51 5.33
CA THR A 1070 21.98 -17.50 6.79
C THR A 1070 22.38 -16.14 7.37
N LEU A 1071 23.39 -15.49 6.77
CA LEU A 1071 23.79 -14.14 7.13
C LEU A 1071 22.63 -13.15 6.97
N ARG A 1072 21.99 -13.10 5.80
CA ARG A 1072 20.88 -12.17 5.52
C ARG A 1072 19.71 -12.35 6.49
N PHE A 1073 19.37 -13.59 6.81
CA PHE A 1073 18.33 -13.89 7.80
C PHE A 1073 18.70 -13.36 9.19
N ALA A 1074 19.92 -13.66 9.66
CA ALA A 1074 20.36 -13.28 11.00
C ALA A 1074 20.49 -11.76 11.17
N LEU A 1075 21.05 -11.04 10.17
CA LEU A 1075 21.19 -9.58 10.23
C LEU A 1075 19.83 -8.89 10.44
N LYS A 1076 18.80 -9.33 9.71
CA LYS A 1076 17.45 -8.77 9.84
C LYS A 1076 16.82 -9.07 11.20
N LEU A 1077 16.93 -10.33 11.65
CA LEU A 1077 16.39 -10.77 12.94
C LEU A 1077 16.95 -9.93 14.10
N ILE A 1078 18.26 -9.68 14.08
CA ILE A 1078 18.95 -8.93 15.13
C ILE A 1078 18.63 -7.43 15.03
N ALA A 1079 18.58 -6.86 13.81
CA ALA A 1079 18.28 -5.44 13.59
C ALA A 1079 16.86 -5.04 14.06
N ASP A 1080 15.89 -5.95 13.93
CA ASP A 1080 14.50 -5.70 14.34
C ASP A 1080 14.24 -5.88 15.84
N PHE A 1081 15.22 -6.36 16.64
CA PHE A 1081 15.05 -6.59 18.09
C PHE A 1081 14.79 -5.30 18.88
N ASP A 1082 15.64 -4.29 18.69
CA ASP A 1082 15.44 -2.95 19.24
C ASP A 1082 15.88 -1.90 18.23
N ARG A 1083 15.00 -1.71 17.22
CA ARG A 1083 15.30 -0.84 16.10
C ARG A 1083 15.33 0.63 16.48
N ALA A 1084 14.39 1.06 17.32
CA ALA A 1084 14.16 2.47 17.62
C ALA A 1084 15.10 3.05 18.68
N LEU A 1085 15.39 2.32 19.77
CA LEU A 1085 16.15 2.86 20.91
C LEU A 1085 17.64 2.56 20.79
N TRP A 1086 18.01 1.45 20.16
CA TRP A 1086 19.41 1.02 20.07
C TRP A 1086 19.96 1.00 18.65
N TYR A 1087 19.40 0.17 17.77
CA TYR A 1087 20.00 -0.08 16.46
C TYR A 1087 20.07 1.21 15.62
N ASN A 1088 18.94 1.90 15.36
CA ASN A 1088 18.94 3.09 14.52
C ASN A 1088 19.82 4.22 15.09
N PRO A 1089 19.74 4.58 16.38
CA PRO A 1089 20.59 5.64 16.93
C PRO A 1089 22.09 5.32 16.86
N VAL A 1090 22.48 4.10 17.27
CA VAL A 1090 23.90 3.68 17.27
C VAL A 1090 24.44 3.59 15.85
N TYR A 1091 23.67 2.98 14.94
CA TYR A 1091 24.00 2.89 13.52
C TYR A 1091 24.19 4.28 12.91
N ALA A 1092 23.23 5.19 13.10
CA ALA A 1092 23.28 6.52 12.49
C ALA A 1092 24.47 7.37 13.01
N LEU A 1093 24.72 7.28 14.33
CA LEU A 1093 25.85 7.92 14.98
C LEU A 1093 27.19 7.41 14.41
N LEU A 1094 27.33 6.10 14.25
CA LEU A 1094 28.56 5.49 13.76
C LEU A 1094 28.78 5.69 12.27
N VAL A 1095 27.74 5.66 11.44
CA VAL A 1095 27.85 6.03 10.02
C VAL A 1095 28.37 7.47 9.91
N SER A 1096 27.83 8.40 10.72
CA SER A 1096 28.30 9.78 10.76
C SER A 1096 29.76 9.89 11.20
N TYR A 1097 30.18 9.13 12.22
CA TYR A 1097 31.55 9.09 12.71
C TYR A 1097 32.53 8.60 11.65
N LEU A 1098 32.23 7.44 11.06
CA LEU A 1098 33.09 6.77 10.11
C LEU A 1098 33.20 7.52 8.79
N THR A 1099 32.12 8.16 8.33
CA THR A 1099 32.14 8.94 7.08
C THR A 1099 32.87 10.29 7.21
N ARG A 1100 32.99 10.81 8.44
CA ARG A 1100 33.73 12.06 8.73
C ARG A 1100 35.24 11.86 8.69
N GLN A 1101 35.73 10.70 9.14
CA GLN A 1101 37.13 10.27 8.98
C GLN A 1101 37.44 10.09 7.49
#